data_AF-A0A2E9JLJ0-F1
#
_entry.id   AF-A0A2E9JLJ0-F1
#
_cell.length_a   1.000
_cell.length_b   1.000
_cell.length_c   1.000
_cell.angle_alpha   90.00
_cell.angle_beta   90.00
_cell.angle_gamma   90.00
#
_symmetry.space_group_name_H-M   'P 1'
#
loop_
_entity.id
_entity.type
_entity.pdbx_description
1 polymer ?
#
loop_
_entity_poly.entity_id
_entity_poly.type
_entity_poly.pdbx_seq_one_letter_code
_entity_poly.pdbx_strand_id
1 'polypeptide(L)'
;MSEKDEILSILSRPESIRFDANKKNVLAIKDQIENLNKGSLNGVETWFLDDRPTVGNTRIRRYPTGHFVFYSSEGKRFLFTDPEGFPLHECEWKKDPISGKTRLALVRMQLDCQQWFGIKPDANTFSIFVDFKDRAGSADMTLDDLRREAAKAWDIPFSEIKYFYKDENFIPHGIGEYEIFLCKDGLYVLPDGAFDHTVFISNMPKVEWDPLDVITVVELFQSAPLGAGGAAFEFFWGLYEDQGRETKPEPLRFRGLPVYPTEKAFQIFSAFFTPTAPEGKDLMDEFTDYRLSHQITWDLRPDPPWRYFSEKYSVCLTVQNNFLYKVTSMRDPAALPFINCSRGGKTSCQRQVHVTKDYMLLLDGEEIFKEIPLQPLWQIFPQQGPAQEQPEYPFGWRKFFNGSVPKVDPVKATLTVPFYPEGAAEIEESSLQPMVVDQILFYMEMFPDMPDSLEKVGRVLIHNFDTAISGCVDCTKKRNYTILFSDPEFAQKNAQLLWDYAASRNQLEALRDVSFFPEKEYARLVYTEKYEMVFRWIPFDSYRDPVACEKILNSVTHTMASNALLFLVGPREISKQFHSYSLKNIYSDPVQNMPFFQQHRKMYPETQVNPEVTVFFAQKLGHKNITKTPNPQEQKADVDLSENIMGLT
;
A
#
# COMPACT_ATOMS: atom_id res chain seq x y z
N MET A 1 35.65 8.64 22.23
CA MET A 1 34.38 9.32 22.50
C MET A 1 33.80 8.69 23.75
N SER A 2 33.34 9.45 24.75
CA SER A 2 32.65 8.84 25.89
C SER A 2 31.27 8.32 25.47
N GLU A 3 30.67 7.37 26.21
CA GLU A 3 29.31 6.87 25.90
C GLU A 3 28.27 8.00 25.93
N LYS A 4 28.45 8.98 26.81
CA LYS A 4 27.59 10.18 26.88
C LYS A 4 27.74 11.05 25.64
N ASP A 5 28.98 11.27 25.18
CA ASP A 5 29.22 12.01 23.93
C ASP A 5 28.61 11.30 22.71
N GLU A 6 28.65 9.97 22.67
CA GLU A 6 28.00 9.15 21.63
C GLU A 6 26.49 9.42 21.62
N ILE A 7 25.82 9.30 22.77
CA ILE A 7 24.39 9.57 22.92
C ILE A 7 24.04 11.00 22.47
N LEU A 8 24.82 11.99 22.91
CA LEU A 8 24.59 13.39 22.54
C LEU A 8 24.79 13.64 21.04
N SER A 9 25.73 12.94 20.41
CA SER A 9 25.96 13.02 18.97
C SER A 9 24.78 12.45 18.18
N ILE A 10 24.21 11.33 18.63
CA ILE A 10 23.01 10.71 18.04
C ILE A 10 21.82 11.65 18.14
N LEU A 11 21.56 12.20 19.32
CA LEU A 11 20.46 13.16 19.55
C LEU A 11 20.60 14.46 18.76
N SER A 12 21.84 14.83 18.42
CA SER A 12 22.14 16.07 17.70
C SER A 12 22.35 15.85 16.20
N ARG A 13 22.14 14.63 15.70
CA ARG A 13 22.22 14.34 14.27
C ARG A 13 21.23 15.24 13.52
N PRO A 14 21.65 15.88 12.42
CA PRO A 14 20.73 16.66 11.58
C PRO A 14 19.52 15.83 11.18
N GLU A 15 18.37 16.48 11.01
CA GLU A 15 17.12 15.85 10.56
C GLU A 15 16.47 14.83 11.50
N SER A 16 17.12 14.43 12.61
CA SER A 16 16.54 13.51 13.59
C SER A 16 15.34 14.09 14.35
N ILE A 17 15.32 15.41 14.57
CA ILE A 17 14.25 16.09 15.32
C ILE A 17 13.62 17.17 14.44
N ARG A 18 12.36 16.98 14.07
CA ARG A 18 11.55 17.98 13.35
C ARG A 18 10.44 18.55 14.20
N PHE A 19 9.88 17.78 15.12
CA PHE A 19 8.80 18.29 15.95
C PHE A 19 9.34 19.28 16.98
N ASP A 20 8.82 20.50 16.98
CA ASP A 20 9.25 21.55 17.91
C ASP A 20 9.05 21.13 19.37
N ALA A 21 8.02 20.34 19.67
CA ALA A 21 7.79 19.77 20.99
C ALA A 21 9.00 18.93 21.48
N ASN A 22 9.68 18.24 20.57
CA ASN A 22 10.80 17.36 20.90
C ASN A 22 12.12 18.09 21.10
N LYS A 23 12.27 19.33 20.62
CA LYS A 23 13.45 20.16 20.91
C LYS A 23 13.65 20.35 22.42
N LYS A 24 12.55 20.51 23.17
CA LYS A 24 12.58 20.60 24.64
C LYS A 24 12.99 19.28 25.30
N ASN A 25 12.52 18.14 24.78
CA ASN A 25 12.92 16.82 25.28
C ASN A 25 14.42 16.57 25.08
N VAL A 26 14.95 16.95 23.92
CA VAL A 26 16.39 16.84 23.61
C VAL A 26 17.24 17.71 24.55
N LEU A 27 16.82 18.97 24.78
CA LEU A 27 17.50 19.86 25.74
C LEU A 27 17.47 19.29 27.15
N ALA A 28 16.31 18.76 27.59
CA ALA A 28 16.20 18.14 28.90
C ALA A 28 17.17 16.96 29.07
N ILE A 29 17.31 16.09 28.06
CA ILE A 29 18.29 14.99 28.11
C ILE A 29 19.73 15.54 28.13
N LYS A 30 20.04 16.56 27.33
CA LYS A 30 21.37 17.21 27.32
C LYS A 30 21.75 17.76 28.69
N ASP A 31 20.82 18.43 29.36
CA ASP A 31 21.06 19.03 30.68
C ASP A 31 21.15 17.96 31.79
N GLN A 32 20.49 16.81 31.60
CA GLN A 32 20.41 15.72 32.58
C GLN A 32 21.48 14.65 32.38
N ILE A 33 22.14 14.58 31.23
CA ILE A 33 22.99 13.45 30.82
C ILE A 33 24.06 13.10 31.85
N GLU A 34 24.62 14.09 32.54
CA GLU A 34 25.65 13.87 33.54
C GLU A 34 25.12 13.18 34.81
N ASN A 35 23.84 13.37 35.10
CA ASN A 35 23.14 12.87 36.29
C ASN A 35 22.40 11.55 36.05
N LEU A 36 22.43 11.02 34.82
CA LEU A 36 21.76 9.75 34.51
C LEU A 36 22.57 8.57 35.07
N ASN A 37 21.88 7.72 35.83
CA ASN A 37 22.37 6.41 36.21
C ASN A 37 22.20 5.43 35.06
N LYS A 38 23.12 4.47 34.96
CA LYS A 38 23.13 3.41 33.94
C LYS A 38 22.81 2.08 34.61
N GLY A 39 21.87 1.33 34.02
CA GLY A 39 21.52 -0.02 34.44
C GLY A 39 21.16 -0.92 33.26
N SER A 40 20.79 -2.17 33.54
CA SER A 40 20.29 -3.12 32.54
C SER A 40 18.96 -3.71 33.02
N LEU A 41 17.94 -3.65 32.16
CA LEU A 41 16.63 -4.22 32.40
C LEU A 41 16.28 -5.13 31.22
N ASN A 42 16.06 -6.42 31.50
CA ASN A 42 15.75 -7.44 30.48
C ASN A 42 16.77 -7.47 29.31
N GLY A 43 18.06 -7.26 29.61
CA GLY A 43 19.13 -7.22 28.61
C GLY A 43 19.21 -5.91 27.81
N VAL A 44 18.37 -4.92 28.12
CA VAL A 44 18.40 -3.59 27.50
C VAL A 44 19.10 -2.61 28.43
N GLU A 45 20.14 -1.96 27.93
CA GLU A 45 20.82 -0.89 28.66
C GLU A 45 19.85 0.29 28.83
N THR A 46 19.71 0.78 30.06
CA THR A 46 18.71 1.80 30.42
C THR A 46 19.38 2.93 31.19
N TRP A 47 19.12 4.16 30.78
CA TRP A 47 19.60 5.38 31.43
C TRP A 47 18.42 6.14 32.04
N PHE A 48 18.53 6.40 33.33
CA PHE A 48 17.42 6.93 34.14
C PHE A 48 17.92 7.91 35.20
N LEU A 49 17.03 8.80 35.62
CA LEU A 49 17.23 9.63 36.80
C LEU A 49 16.92 8.83 38.07
N ASP A 50 17.48 9.26 39.20
CA ASP A 50 17.29 8.65 40.52
C ASP A 50 17.82 7.20 40.61
N ASP A 51 17.54 6.52 41.72
CA ASP A 51 18.20 5.25 42.07
C ASP A 51 17.72 4.03 41.26
N ARG A 52 16.52 4.08 40.65
CA ARG A 52 15.92 2.93 39.93
C ARG A 52 15.10 3.37 38.71
N PRO A 53 15.10 2.58 37.62
CA PRO A 53 14.32 2.92 36.43
C PRO A 53 12.81 2.73 36.67
N THR A 54 12.04 3.71 36.22
CA THR A 54 10.57 3.75 36.10
C THR A 54 10.23 4.37 34.75
N VAL A 55 8.96 4.33 34.33
CA VAL A 55 8.54 4.99 33.08
C VAL A 55 8.81 6.50 33.13
N GLY A 56 8.52 7.16 34.25
CA GLY A 56 8.66 8.62 34.38
C GLY A 56 10.11 9.13 34.49
N ASN A 57 11.06 8.30 34.91
CA ASN A 57 12.46 8.72 35.09
C ASN A 57 13.44 8.11 34.08
N THR A 58 13.02 7.14 33.27
CA THR A 58 13.80 6.61 32.15
C THR A 58 13.86 7.65 31.03
N ARG A 59 15.06 7.87 30.48
CA ARG A 59 15.29 8.83 29.38
C ARG A 59 15.80 8.16 28.12
N ILE A 60 16.61 7.11 28.26
CA ILE A 60 17.27 6.46 27.13
C ILE A 60 17.26 4.95 27.34
N ARG A 61 17.00 4.20 26.28
CA ARG A 61 17.26 2.76 26.22
C ARG A 61 18.11 2.44 25.01
N ARG A 62 19.13 1.59 25.19
CA ARG A 62 20.00 1.07 24.14
C ARG A 62 19.81 -0.44 24.06
N TYR A 63 19.26 -0.93 22.94
CA TYR A 63 19.05 -2.35 22.69
C TYR A 63 20.39 -3.07 22.42
N PRO A 64 20.47 -4.41 22.57
CA PRO A 64 21.67 -5.19 22.22
C PRO A 64 22.14 -5.00 20.78
N THR A 65 21.23 -4.65 19.88
CA THR A 65 21.50 -4.29 18.47
C THR A 65 22.14 -2.90 18.30
N GLY A 66 22.38 -2.17 19.40
CA GLY A 66 22.94 -0.82 19.42
C GLY A 66 21.93 0.29 19.14
N HIS A 67 20.67 -0.03 18.87
CA HIS A 67 19.62 0.94 18.58
C HIS A 67 19.20 1.72 19.84
N PHE A 68 18.81 2.98 19.68
CA PHE A 68 18.47 3.87 20.79
C PHE A 68 17.02 4.32 20.76
N VAL A 69 16.34 4.27 21.90
CA VAL A 69 15.03 4.91 22.14
C VAL A 69 15.20 6.04 23.14
N PHE A 70 14.61 7.19 22.83
CA PHE A 70 14.61 8.37 23.68
C PHE A 70 13.21 8.69 24.18
N TYR A 71 13.11 9.00 25.47
CA TYR A 71 11.84 9.21 26.18
C TYR A 71 11.76 10.62 26.77
N SER A 72 10.57 11.20 26.69
CA SER A 72 10.22 12.46 27.34
C SER A 72 10.17 12.31 28.86
N SER A 73 9.99 13.42 29.58
CA SER A 73 9.78 13.40 31.04
C SER A 73 8.50 12.68 31.48
N GLU A 74 7.53 12.52 30.58
CA GLU A 74 6.31 11.74 30.82
C GLU A 74 6.47 10.25 30.42
N GLY A 75 7.70 9.84 30.07
CA GLY A 75 8.01 8.46 29.69
C GLY A 75 7.52 8.07 28.29
N LYS A 76 7.01 9.01 27.49
CA LYS A 76 6.59 8.76 26.10
C LYS A 76 7.80 8.75 25.16
N ARG A 77 7.94 7.72 24.31
CA ARG A 77 8.99 7.69 23.29
C ARG A 77 8.80 8.84 22.32
N PHE A 78 9.87 9.54 21.98
CA PHE A 78 9.79 10.61 20.98
C PHE A 78 10.76 10.41 19.82
N LEU A 79 11.79 9.58 19.97
CA LEU A 79 12.74 9.27 18.92
C LEU A 79 13.25 7.84 19.07
N PHE A 80 13.35 7.13 17.95
CA PHE A 80 14.02 5.83 17.82
C PHE A 80 15.06 5.92 16.70
N THR A 81 16.28 5.47 16.95
CA THR A 81 17.38 5.53 15.98
C THR A 81 18.11 4.20 15.84
N ASP A 82 18.75 4.03 14.69
CA ASP A 82 19.80 3.02 14.53
C ASP A 82 21.07 3.38 15.34
N PRO A 83 22.10 2.51 15.37
CA PRO A 83 23.32 2.76 16.14
C PRO A 83 24.15 3.96 15.66
N GLU A 84 24.02 4.36 14.39
CA GLU A 84 24.70 5.53 13.82
C GLU A 84 23.85 6.82 13.97
N GLY A 85 22.71 6.71 14.65
CA GLY A 85 21.81 7.81 14.96
C GLY A 85 20.84 8.18 13.84
N PHE A 86 20.71 7.38 12.77
CA PHE A 86 19.69 7.61 11.77
C PHE A 86 18.31 7.42 12.38
N PRO A 87 17.39 8.39 12.21
CA PRO A 87 16.07 8.31 12.81
C PRO A 87 15.21 7.27 12.09
N LEU A 88 14.74 6.27 12.83
CA LEU A 88 13.79 5.27 12.36
C LEU A 88 12.36 5.78 12.46
N HIS A 89 12.03 6.41 13.60
CA HIS A 89 10.79 7.19 13.76
C HIS A 89 10.93 8.30 14.80
N GLU A 90 10.11 9.35 14.65
CA GLU A 90 9.93 10.44 15.60
C GLU A 90 8.44 10.60 15.92
N CYS A 91 8.10 10.79 17.20
CA CYS A 91 6.72 10.95 17.68
C CYS A 91 6.53 12.31 18.34
N GLU A 92 5.42 12.97 18.03
CA GLU A 92 4.92 14.13 18.77
C GLU A 92 3.79 13.71 19.70
N TRP A 93 3.92 14.03 20.98
CA TRP A 93 2.88 13.81 21.98
C TRP A 93 2.34 15.15 22.47
N LYS A 94 1.02 15.28 22.58
CA LYS A 94 0.34 16.50 23.06
C LYS A 94 -0.65 16.18 24.16
N LYS A 95 -0.84 17.12 25.07
CA LYS A 95 -1.93 17.04 26.06
C LYS A 95 -3.24 17.34 25.34
N ASP A 96 -4.17 16.40 25.46
CA ASP A 96 -5.56 16.61 25.08
C ASP A 96 -6.15 17.73 25.96
N PRO A 97 -6.63 18.85 25.38
CA PRO A 97 -7.15 19.97 26.16
C PRO A 97 -8.34 19.59 27.05
N ILE A 98 -9.11 18.56 26.65
CA ILE A 98 -10.35 18.16 27.34
C ILE A 98 -10.04 17.20 28.49
N SER A 99 -9.37 16.09 28.22
CA SER A 99 -9.07 15.06 29.23
C SER A 99 -7.79 15.30 30.01
N GLY A 100 -6.93 16.23 29.56
CA GLY A 100 -5.61 16.48 30.14
C GLY A 100 -4.59 15.35 29.92
N LYS A 101 -5.01 14.23 29.29
CA LYS A 101 -4.16 13.08 29.00
C LYS A 101 -3.23 13.39 27.83
N THR A 102 -2.01 12.88 27.90
CA THR A 102 -1.05 12.97 26.79
C THR A 102 -1.37 11.92 25.73
N ARG A 103 -1.60 12.34 24.49
CA ARG A 103 -1.95 11.49 23.35
C ARG A 103 -0.95 11.68 22.21
N LEU A 104 -0.82 10.67 21.37
CA LEU A 104 -0.03 10.77 20.15
C LEU A 104 -0.72 11.78 19.22
N ALA A 105 0.02 12.78 18.78
CA ALA A 105 -0.48 13.83 17.90
C ALA A 105 -0.02 13.61 16.46
N LEU A 106 1.23 13.21 16.27
CA LEU A 106 1.83 12.93 14.96
C LEU A 106 2.95 11.90 15.14
N VAL A 107 3.16 11.05 14.14
CA VAL A 107 4.37 10.25 14.03
C VAL A 107 4.88 10.29 12.60
N ARG A 108 6.19 10.38 12.44
CA ARG A 108 6.87 10.21 11.16
C ARG A 108 7.86 9.06 11.26
N MET A 109 7.86 8.21 10.25
CA MET A 109 8.67 7.01 10.15
C MET A 109 9.49 7.08 8.87
N GLN A 110 10.78 6.81 8.97
CA GLN A 110 11.66 6.79 7.82
C GLN A 110 11.58 5.41 7.13
N LEU A 111 11.35 5.40 5.82
CA LEU A 111 11.33 4.20 4.98
C LEU A 111 12.77 3.80 4.60
N ASP A 112 12.94 2.58 4.08
CA ASP A 112 14.25 2.06 3.69
C ASP A 112 14.93 2.89 2.58
N CYS A 113 14.14 3.62 1.80
CA CYS A 113 14.59 4.56 0.77
C CYS A 113 14.86 5.98 1.30
N GLN A 114 14.84 6.19 2.62
CA GLN A 114 14.94 7.48 3.33
C GLN A 114 13.75 8.44 3.17
N GLN A 115 12.76 8.09 2.34
CA GLN A 115 11.50 8.82 2.31
C GLN A 115 10.77 8.72 3.65
N TRP A 116 9.99 9.73 4.00
CA TRP A 116 9.21 9.75 5.23
C TRP A 116 7.74 9.42 4.99
N PHE A 117 7.19 8.65 5.91
CA PHE A 117 5.79 8.24 5.98
C PHE A 117 5.20 8.65 7.33
N GLY A 118 3.99 9.18 7.36
CA GLY A 118 3.39 9.79 8.52
C GLY A 118 2.04 9.17 8.90
N ILE A 119 1.76 9.11 10.20
CA ILE A 119 0.43 8.85 10.74
C ILE A 119 -0.02 10.08 11.53
N LYS A 120 -1.25 10.53 11.27
CA LYS A 120 -1.93 11.58 12.02
C LYS A 120 -3.18 10.98 12.66
N PRO A 121 -3.19 10.76 13.99
CA PRO A 121 -4.40 10.34 14.70
C PRO A 121 -5.54 11.34 14.53
N ASP A 122 -6.78 10.84 14.49
CA ASP A 122 -8.00 11.66 14.36
C ASP A 122 -7.94 12.66 13.19
N ALA A 123 -7.34 12.27 12.06
CA ALA A 123 -7.14 13.14 10.91
C ALA A 123 -8.46 13.56 10.25
N ASN A 124 -9.41 12.63 10.13
CA ASN A 124 -10.66 12.81 9.40
C ASN A 124 -11.85 12.36 10.25
N THR A 125 -12.93 13.14 10.26
CA THR A 125 -14.19 12.79 10.94
C THR A 125 -15.33 12.78 9.94
N PHE A 126 -16.00 11.64 9.84
CA PHE A 126 -17.15 11.44 8.96
C PHE A 126 -18.44 11.47 9.78
N SER A 127 -19.51 12.01 9.21
CA SER A 127 -20.84 11.95 9.80
C SER A 127 -21.83 11.31 8.83
N ILE A 128 -22.75 10.51 9.35
CA ILE A 128 -23.89 9.98 8.60
C ILE A 128 -25.14 10.10 9.46
N PHE A 129 -26.21 10.63 8.87
CA PHE A 129 -27.52 10.65 9.52
C PHE A 129 -28.29 9.39 9.15
N VAL A 130 -28.87 8.73 10.16
CA VAL A 130 -29.67 7.53 9.98
C VAL A 130 -31.05 7.72 10.64
N ASP A 131 -32.08 7.47 9.85
CA ASP A 131 -33.49 7.61 10.24
C ASP A 131 -34.17 6.24 10.18
N PHE A 132 -34.59 5.74 11.34
CA PHE A 132 -35.34 4.49 11.49
C PHE A 132 -36.77 4.72 11.98
N LYS A 133 -37.29 5.95 12.00
CA LYS A 133 -38.58 6.26 12.65
C LYS A 133 -39.74 5.38 12.14
N ASP A 134 -39.75 5.09 10.84
CA ASP A 134 -40.81 4.34 10.15
C ASP A 134 -40.64 2.81 10.28
N ARG A 135 -39.58 2.34 10.93
CA ARG A 135 -39.30 0.92 11.13
C ARG A 135 -40.09 0.40 12.34
N ALA A 136 -40.77 -0.74 12.20
CA ALA A 136 -41.51 -1.34 13.30
C ALA A 136 -40.58 -1.64 14.49
N GLY A 137 -40.92 -1.14 15.69
CA GLY A 137 -40.11 -1.29 16.90
C GLY A 137 -39.00 -0.24 17.07
N SER A 138 -38.95 0.81 16.22
CA SER A 138 -37.93 1.87 16.27
C SER A 138 -37.83 2.59 17.63
N ALA A 139 -38.96 2.73 18.33
CA ALA A 139 -39.01 3.36 19.65
C ALA A 139 -38.29 2.56 20.75
N ASP A 140 -38.13 1.25 20.57
CA ASP A 140 -37.50 0.34 21.53
C ASP A 140 -36.07 -0.07 21.11
N MET A 141 -35.55 0.44 20.00
CA MET A 141 -34.23 0.07 19.49
C MET A 141 -33.10 0.64 20.36
N THR A 142 -32.21 -0.25 20.81
CA THR A 142 -30.98 0.12 21.50
C THR A 142 -29.85 0.44 20.52
N LEU A 143 -28.78 1.10 20.99
CA LEU A 143 -27.57 1.30 20.18
C LEU A 143 -26.94 -0.04 19.74
N ASP A 144 -27.04 -1.08 20.57
CA ASP A 144 -26.56 -2.41 20.20
C ASP A 144 -27.43 -3.04 19.10
N ASP A 145 -28.73 -2.74 19.01
CA ASP A 145 -29.58 -3.16 17.89
C ASP A 145 -29.16 -2.45 16.59
N LEU A 146 -28.87 -1.14 16.64
CA LEU A 146 -28.33 -0.40 15.50
C LEU A 146 -27.00 -1.00 15.00
N ARG A 147 -26.10 -1.32 15.93
CA ARG A 147 -24.82 -1.98 15.62
C ARG A 147 -25.02 -3.38 15.02
N ARG A 148 -26.00 -4.15 15.48
CA ARG A 148 -26.34 -5.47 14.90
C ARG A 148 -26.86 -5.33 13.47
N GLU A 149 -27.64 -4.30 13.19
CA GLU A 149 -28.12 -4.01 11.84
C GLU A 149 -26.98 -3.56 10.93
N ALA A 150 -26.06 -2.71 11.41
CA ALA A 150 -24.85 -2.33 10.68
C ALA A 150 -23.95 -3.56 10.40
N ALA A 151 -23.75 -4.43 11.39
CA ALA A 151 -22.99 -5.67 11.26
C ALA A 151 -23.56 -6.58 10.15
N LYS A 152 -24.88 -6.74 10.09
CA LYS A 152 -25.55 -7.48 9.02
C LYS A 152 -25.40 -6.79 7.66
N ALA A 153 -25.60 -5.48 7.62
CA ALA A 153 -25.57 -4.71 6.36
C ALA A 153 -24.17 -4.69 5.73
N TRP A 154 -23.12 -4.76 6.54
CA TRP A 154 -21.73 -4.71 6.08
C TRP A 154 -21.06 -6.09 6.02
N ASP A 155 -21.75 -7.16 6.42
CA ASP A 155 -21.19 -8.50 6.62
C ASP A 155 -19.92 -8.50 7.48
N ILE A 156 -19.96 -7.77 8.59
CA ILE A 156 -18.85 -7.63 9.55
C ILE A 156 -19.30 -8.19 10.91
N PRO A 157 -18.43 -8.91 11.65
CA PRO A 157 -18.78 -9.39 12.98
C PRO A 157 -19.25 -8.25 13.91
N PHE A 158 -20.31 -8.51 14.67
CA PHE A 158 -20.85 -7.54 15.64
C PHE A 158 -19.80 -7.06 16.65
N SER A 159 -18.85 -7.91 17.02
CA SER A 159 -17.72 -7.56 17.89
C SER A 159 -16.85 -6.44 17.32
N GLU A 160 -16.62 -6.43 16.00
CA GLU A 160 -15.81 -5.40 15.34
C GLU A 160 -16.59 -4.08 15.24
N ILE A 161 -17.87 -4.14 14.84
CA ILE A 161 -18.73 -2.94 14.83
C ILE A 161 -18.79 -2.33 16.24
N LYS A 162 -18.97 -3.15 17.28
CA LYS A 162 -19.02 -2.66 18.67
C LYS A 162 -17.68 -2.09 19.16
N TYR A 163 -16.55 -2.60 18.68
CA TYR A 163 -15.23 -2.10 19.03
C TYR A 163 -14.99 -0.68 18.45
N PHE A 164 -15.31 -0.48 17.17
CA PHE A 164 -15.05 0.79 16.48
C PHE A 164 -16.15 1.84 16.64
N TYR A 165 -17.41 1.43 16.81
CA TYR A 165 -18.55 2.32 17.03
C TYR A 165 -18.97 2.28 18.51
N LYS A 166 -18.29 3.06 19.35
CA LYS A 166 -18.61 3.27 20.77
C LYS A 166 -19.90 4.09 20.91
N ASP A 167 -20.46 4.17 22.12
CA ASP A 167 -21.72 4.90 22.35
C ASP A 167 -21.60 6.40 22.02
N GLU A 168 -20.43 6.98 22.28
CA GLU A 168 -20.09 8.37 21.95
C GLU A 168 -20.14 8.69 20.44
N ASN A 169 -20.13 7.67 19.57
CA ASN A 169 -20.27 7.85 18.14
C ASN A 169 -21.71 8.13 17.72
N PHE A 170 -22.73 7.90 18.57
CA PHE A 170 -24.14 8.03 18.22
C PHE A 170 -24.76 9.23 18.93
N ILE A 171 -25.11 10.28 18.18
CA ILE A 171 -25.80 11.47 18.70
C ILE A 171 -27.30 11.35 18.38
N PRO A 172 -28.19 11.20 19.37
CA PRO A 172 -29.62 11.11 19.14
C PRO A 172 -30.21 12.47 18.75
N HIS A 173 -31.04 12.50 17.71
CA HIS A 173 -31.80 13.69 17.27
C HIS A 173 -33.31 13.53 17.47
N GLY A 174 -33.79 12.30 17.68
CA GLY A 174 -35.19 11.97 17.86
C GLY A 174 -35.39 10.48 18.14
N ILE A 175 -36.65 10.03 18.26
CA ILE A 175 -36.94 8.60 18.43
C ILE A 175 -36.58 7.88 17.13
N GLY A 176 -35.56 7.01 17.19
CA GLY A 176 -35.08 6.25 16.03
C GLY A 176 -34.21 7.06 15.06
N GLU A 177 -33.80 8.28 15.42
CA GLU A 177 -33.00 9.18 14.58
C GLU A 177 -31.64 9.45 15.24
N TYR A 178 -30.55 9.14 14.52
CA TYR A 178 -29.19 9.25 15.02
C TYR A 178 -28.27 9.87 13.97
N GLU A 179 -27.39 10.75 14.43
CA GLU A 179 -26.21 11.17 13.67
C GLU A 179 -25.01 10.39 14.20
N ILE A 180 -24.35 9.65 13.31
CA ILE A 180 -23.24 8.76 13.65
C ILE A 180 -21.94 9.41 13.19
N PHE A 181 -20.99 9.60 14.11
CA PHE A 181 -19.68 10.16 13.83
C PHE A 181 -18.60 9.09 13.88
N LEU A 182 -17.71 9.06 12.89
CA LEU A 182 -16.56 8.16 12.87
C LEU A 182 -15.28 8.94 12.60
N CYS A 183 -14.35 8.92 13.55
CA CYS A 183 -13.00 9.43 13.36
C CYS A 183 -12.11 8.34 12.75
N LYS A 184 -11.20 8.73 11.86
CA LYS A 184 -10.18 7.86 11.27
C LYS A 184 -8.82 8.52 11.38
N ASP A 185 -7.77 7.71 11.52
CA ASP A 185 -6.40 8.18 11.47
C ASP A 185 -5.96 8.28 10.01
N GLY A 186 -5.14 9.27 9.67
CA GLY A 186 -4.70 9.54 8.31
C GLY A 186 -3.26 9.08 8.07
N LEU A 187 -2.99 8.62 6.85
CA LEU A 187 -1.68 8.17 6.40
C LEU A 187 -1.17 9.07 5.28
N TYR A 188 0.11 9.42 5.37
CA TYR A 188 0.70 10.41 4.48
C TYR A 188 2.10 10.01 4.04
N VAL A 189 2.46 10.32 2.80
CA VAL A 189 3.86 10.53 2.44
C VAL A 189 4.23 11.94 2.88
N LEU A 190 5.42 12.10 3.43
CA LEU A 190 5.97 13.38 3.89
C LEU A 190 7.20 13.73 3.04
N PRO A 191 7.05 14.32 1.84
CA PRO A 191 8.17 14.61 0.93
C PRO A 191 9.35 15.33 1.62
N ASP A 192 9.06 16.31 2.46
CA ASP A 192 10.07 17.11 3.18
C ASP A 192 10.41 16.56 4.58
N GLY A 193 9.83 15.41 4.93
CA GLY A 193 9.98 14.78 6.24
C GLY A 193 9.22 15.44 7.38
N ALA A 194 8.27 16.31 7.07
CA ALA A 194 7.40 17.01 8.03
C ALA A 194 5.94 17.00 7.56
N PHE A 195 5.01 17.36 8.45
CA PHE A 195 3.58 17.43 8.16
C PHE A 195 3.13 18.77 7.56
N ASP A 196 4.07 19.68 7.26
CA ASP A 196 3.77 20.97 6.62
C ASP A 196 3.36 20.79 5.14
N HIS A 197 3.98 19.81 4.48
CA HIS A 197 3.67 19.40 3.11
C HIS A 197 3.46 17.88 3.09
N THR A 198 2.24 17.45 2.82
CA THR A 198 1.84 16.04 2.86
C THR A 198 1.20 15.61 1.56
N VAL A 199 1.34 14.32 1.25
CA VAL A 199 0.56 13.64 0.22
C VAL A 199 -0.28 12.59 0.94
N PHE A 200 -1.60 12.76 0.92
CA PHE A 200 -2.51 11.80 1.52
C PHE A 200 -2.44 10.45 0.78
N ILE A 201 -2.52 9.38 1.53
CA ILE A 201 -2.49 8.01 0.98
C ILE A 201 -3.83 7.34 1.21
N SER A 202 -4.25 7.30 2.48
CA SER A 202 -5.37 6.49 2.95
C SER A 202 -5.74 6.87 4.38
N ASN A 203 -6.96 6.53 4.77
CA ASN A 203 -7.40 6.48 6.15
C ASN A 203 -7.22 5.07 6.71
N MET A 204 -6.92 4.98 8.00
CA MET A 204 -6.98 3.74 8.77
C MET A 204 -8.04 3.89 9.88
N PRO A 205 -8.60 2.78 10.39
CA PRO A 205 -9.47 2.85 11.57
C PRO A 205 -8.75 3.57 12.71
N LYS A 206 -9.50 4.33 13.51
CA LYS A 206 -8.95 5.00 14.69
C LYS A 206 -8.31 3.98 15.62
N VAL A 207 -7.07 4.23 16.01
CA VAL A 207 -6.31 3.41 16.97
C VAL A 207 -6.14 4.18 18.28
N GLU A 208 -6.26 3.46 19.39
CA GLU A 208 -5.87 3.99 20.70
C GLU A 208 -4.34 3.91 20.83
N TRP A 209 -3.63 4.96 20.40
CA TRP A 209 -2.16 4.96 20.34
C TRP A 209 -1.43 4.99 21.69
N ASP A 210 -2.14 5.24 22.79
CA ASP A 210 -1.56 5.30 24.14
C ASP A 210 -1.54 3.90 24.80
N PRO A 211 -2.69 3.22 24.94
CA PRO A 211 -2.71 1.76 25.07
C PRO A 211 -3.00 1.11 23.71
N LEU A 212 -1.96 0.85 22.91
CA LEU A 212 -2.08 0.07 21.69
C LEU A 212 -2.64 -1.31 22.03
N ASP A 213 -3.81 -1.61 21.47
CA ASP A 213 -4.60 -2.83 21.71
C ASP A 213 -4.95 -3.57 20.41
N VAL A 214 -4.61 -2.97 19.25
CA VAL A 214 -4.98 -3.46 17.92
C VAL A 214 -3.79 -3.41 16.96
N ILE A 215 -3.74 -4.41 16.08
CA ILE A 215 -2.99 -4.35 14.82
C ILE A 215 -4.02 -4.14 13.72
N THR A 216 -3.78 -3.18 12.84
CA THR A 216 -4.65 -2.95 11.68
C THR A 216 -3.81 -2.80 10.43
N VAL A 217 -4.40 -3.12 9.29
CA VAL A 217 -3.81 -2.89 7.97
C VAL A 217 -4.74 -1.95 7.22
N VAL A 218 -4.07 -1.12 6.44
CA VAL A 218 -4.65 -0.06 5.65
C VAL A 218 -5.30 -0.68 4.42
N GLU A 219 -6.60 -0.44 4.23
CA GLU A 219 -7.21 -0.52 2.91
C GLU A 219 -6.58 0.56 2.04
N LEU A 220 -6.03 0.19 0.88
CA LEU A 220 -6.35 0.83 -0.41
C LEU A 220 -5.41 0.28 -1.50
N PHE A 221 -6.06 -0.17 -2.58
CA PHE A 221 -5.58 -0.39 -3.95
C PHE A 221 -4.11 -0.02 -4.25
N GLN A 222 -3.16 -0.83 -3.78
CA GLN A 222 -1.74 -0.70 -4.12
C GLN A 222 -1.10 0.67 -3.75
N SER A 223 -1.70 1.43 -2.82
CA SER A 223 -1.31 2.83 -2.51
C SER A 223 -0.21 2.98 -1.45
N ALA A 224 0.22 1.89 -0.81
CA ALA A 224 1.30 1.93 0.18
C ALA A 224 2.69 1.91 -0.49
N PRO A 225 3.56 2.91 -0.22
CA PRO A 225 4.94 2.89 -0.70
C PRO A 225 5.71 1.66 -0.20
N LEU A 226 6.72 1.25 -0.96
CA LEU A 226 7.59 0.13 -0.56
C LEU A 226 8.27 0.42 0.79
N GLY A 227 8.19 -0.53 1.70
CA GLY A 227 8.75 -0.41 3.06
C GLY A 227 7.84 0.25 4.10
N ALA A 228 6.71 0.87 3.70
CA ALA A 228 5.79 1.53 4.64
C ALA A 228 5.27 0.58 5.72
N GLY A 229 4.86 -0.63 5.35
CA GLY A 229 4.41 -1.65 6.30
C GLY A 229 5.49 -2.00 7.33
N GLY A 230 6.73 -2.26 6.89
CA GLY A 230 7.83 -2.59 7.80
C GLY A 230 8.15 -1.47 8.79
N ALA A 231 8.16 -0.21 8.33
CA ALA A 231 8.40 0.94 9.20
C ALA A 231 7.24 1.18 10.20
N ALA A 232 5.99 0.99 9.76
CA ALA A 232 4.82 1.09 10.64
C ALA A 232 4.81 0.01 11.72
N PHE A 233 5.12 -1.24 11.36
CA PHE A 233 5.15 -2.33 12.34
C PHE A 233 6.34 -2.24 13.30
N GLU A 234 7.47 -1.67 12.87
CA GLU A 234 8.58 -1.31 13.77
C GLU A 234 8.14 -0.30 14.82
N PHE A 235 7.33 0.70 14.43
CA PHE A 235 6.73 1.65 15.36
C PHE A 235 5.71 0.99 16.31
N PHE A 236 4.80 0.15 15.78
CA PHE A 236 3.78 -0.52 16.59
C PHE A 236 4.40 -1.46 17.62
N TRP A 237 5.41 -2.23 17.20
CA TRP A 237 6.21 -3.07 18.08
C TRP A 237 6.81 -2.26 19.24
N GLY A 238 7.38 -1.09 18.91
CA GLY A 238 7.97 -0.19 19.89
C GLY A 238 6.98 0.37 20.90
N LEU A 239 5.78 0.79 20.46
CA LEU A 239 4.72 1.25 21.37
C LEU A 239 4.25 0.12 22.30
N TYR A 240 4.03 -1.07 21.76
CA TYR A 240 3.60 -2.22 22.54
C TYR A 240 4.66 -2.66 23.56
N GLU A 241 5.94 -2.60 23.19
CA GLU A 241 7.06 -2.85 24.12
C GLU A 241 7.13 -1.81 25.23
N ASP A 242 6.91 -0.53 24.90
CA ASP A 242 6.89 0.56 25.89
C ASP A 242 5.76 0.40 26.93
N GLN A 243 4.61 -0.15 26.54
CA GLN A 243 3.50 -0.47 27.44
C GLN A 243 3.89 -1.53 28.46
N GLY A 244 4.75 -2.48 28.08
CA GLY A 244 5.27 -3.54 28.95
C GLY A 244 6.23 -3.10 30.05
N ARG A 245 6.59 -1.81 30.12
CA ARG A 245 7.53 -1.29 31.12
C ARG A 245 6.97 -1.23 32.55
N GLU A 246 5.65 -1.18 32.71
CA GLU A 246 4.99 -1.21 34.05
C GLU A 246 4.19 -2.49 34.26
N THR A 247 3.36 -2.84 33.28
CA THR A 247 2.43 -3.97 33.36
C THR A 247 2.45 -4.76 32.06
N LYS A 248 2.27 -6.08 32.14
CA LYS A 248 2.12 -6.90 30.94
C LYS A 248 0.92 -6.38 30.13
N PRO A 249 1.11 -5.93 28.88
CA PRO A 249 0.01 -5.47 28.05
C PRO A 249 -0.87 -6.66 27.63
N GLU A 250 -2.15 -6.38 27.39
CA GLU A 250 -3.05 -7.36 26.78
C GLU A 250 -2.62 -7.64 25.33
N PRO A 251 -2.69 -8.90 24.86
CA PRO A 251 -2.34 -9.25 23.50
C PRO A 251 -3.08 -8.43 22.46
N LEU A 252 -2.36 -8.01 21.42
CA LEU A 252 -2.95 -7.29 20.29
C LEU A 252 -3.87 -8.22 19.49
N ARG A 253 -4.85 -7.65 18.81
CA ARG A 253 -5.75 -8.38 17.89
C ARG A 253 -5.74 -7.72 16.51
N PHE A 254 -5.87 -8.52 15.46
CA PHE A 254 -6.00 -7.97 14.10
C PHE A 254 -7.45 -7.51 13.86
N ARG A 255 -7.67 -6.20 13.71
CA ARG A 255 -9.03 -5.63 13.53
C ARG A 255 -9.04 -4.60 12.40
N GLY A 256 -10.20 -4.43 11.76
CA GLY A 256 -10.40 -3.47 10.67
C GLY A 256 -11.89 -3.27 10.33
N LEU A 257 -12.17 -2.25 9.52
CA LEU A 257 -13.51 -1.94 9.01
C LEU A 257 -13.49 -1.61 7.50
N PRO A 258 -13.63 -2.63 6.62
CA PRO A 258 -13.53 -4.08 6.88
C PRO A 258 -12.08 -4.56 7.10
N VAL A 259 -11.92 -5.83 7.46
CA VAL A 259 -10.61 -6.47 7.68
C VAL A 259 -10.23 -7.31 6.46
N TYR A 260 -8.96 -7.23 6.04
CA TYR A 260 -8.42 -7.94 4.87
C TYR A 260 -7.24 -8.83 5.28
N PRO A 261 -7.52 -10.00 5.89
CA PRO A 261 -6.46 -10.91 6.20
C PRO A 261 -5.93 -11.56 4.92
N THR A 262 -4.62 -11.50 4.73
CA THR A 262 -3.93 -12.17 3.62
C THR A 262 -2.68 -12.86 4.15
N GLU A 263 -2.20 -13.90 3.48
CA GLU A 263 -0.92 -14.53 3.86
C GLU A 263 0.23 -13.52 3.92
N LYS A 264 0.24 -12.51 3.03
CA LYS A 264 1.24 -11.44 3.03
C LYS A 264 1.14 -10.58 4.30
N ALA A 265 -0.07 -10.21 4.73
CA ALA A 265 -0.28 -9.50 5.98
C ALA A 265 0.19 -10.35 7.18
N PHE A 266 -0.19 -11.63 7.21
CA PHE A 266 0.25 -12.56 8.26
C PHE A 266 1.77 -12.65 8.37
N GLN A 267 2.48 -12.76 7.23
CA GLN A 267 3.94 -12.84 7.18
C GLN A 267 4.60 -11.57 7.72
N ILE A 268 4.07 -10.38 7.38
CA ILE A 268 4.57 -9.11 7.90
C ILE A 268 4.35 -9.05 9.41
N PHE A 269 3.16 -9.37 9.91
CA PHE A 269 2.88 -9.29 11.36
C PHE A 269 3.75 -10.27 12.13
N SER A 270 3.88 -11.50 11.62
CA SER A 270 4.69 -12.56 12.25
C SER A 270 6.18 -12.22 12.32
N ALA A 271 6.65 -11.26 11.50
CA ALA A 271 8.01 -10.77 11.60
C ALA A 271 8.22 -9.98 12.92
N PHE A 272 7.22 -9.25 13.39
CA PHE A 272 7.28 -8.37 14.58
C PHE A 272 6.56 -8.93 15.81
N PHE A 273 5.56 -9.79 15.62
CA PHE A 273 4.71 -10.32 16.68
C PHE A 273 4.60 -11.84 16.58
N THR A 274 4.28 -12.48 17.71
CA THR A 274 4.07 -13.92 17.81
C THR A 274 2.57 -14.19 17.82
N PRO A 275 2.01 -14.79 16.76
CA PRO A 275 0.59 -15.14 16.72
C PRO A 275 0.27 -16.34 17.61
N THR A 276 -0.93 -16.34 18.19
CA THR A 276 -1.52 -17.48 18.89
C THR A 276 -2.98 -17.63 18.45
N ALA A 277 -3.33 -18.82 17.97
CA ALA A 277 -4.70 -19.19 17.61
C ALA A 277 -5.49 -19.68 18.85
N PRO A 278 -6.83 -19.63 18.80
CA PRO A 278 -7.68 -20.31 19.77
C PRO A 278 -7.35 -21.81 19.85
N GLU A 279 -7.59 -22.41 21.03
CA GLU A 279 -7.25 -23.82 21.29
C GLU A 279 -7.90 -24.76 20.25
N GLY A 280 -7.08 -25.65 19.67
CA GLY A 280 -7.53 -26.65 18.69
C GLY A 280 -7.79 -26.11 17.28
N LYS A 281 -7.43 -24.85 16.97
CA LYS A 281 -7.62 -24.24 15.65
C LYS A 281 -6.32 -24.12 14.85
N ASP A 282 -6.44 -24.16 13.52
CA ASP A 282 -5.33 -23.84 12.64
C ASP A 282 -5.14 -22.32 12.54
N LEU A 283 -3.90 -21.88 12.61
CA LEU A 283 -3.58 -20.47 12.68
C LEU A 283 -3.81 -19.73 11.36
N MET A 284 -3.49 -20.35 10.22
CA MET A 284 -3.60 -19.71 8.92
C MET A 284 -5.06 -19.70 8.46
N ASP A 285 -5.79 -20.79 8.68
CA ASP A 285 -7.21 -20.88 8.33
C ASP A 285 -8.03 -19.82 9.10
N GLU A 286 -7.81 -19.71 10.42
CA GLU A 286 -8.51 -18.71 11.25
C GLU A 286 -8.08 -17.28 10.93
N PHE A 287 -6.80 -17.06 10.61
CA PHE A 287 -6.33 -15.72 10.24
C PHE A 287 -6.94 -15.28 8.91
N THR A 288 -6.93 -16.13 7.87
CA THR A 288 -7.39 -15.79 6.52
C THR A 288 -8.92 -15.68 6.39
N ASP A 289 -9.68 -16.19 7.36
CA ASP A 289 -11.10 -15.90 7.48
C ASP A 289 -11.32 -14.51 8.11
N TYR A 290 -11.80 -13.55 7.32
CA TYR A 290 -12.08 -12.18 7.78
C TYR A 290 -13.08 -12.12 8.95
N ARG A 291 -13.94 -13.13 9.13
CA ARG A 291 -14.87 -13.20 10.26
C ARG A 291 -14.20 -13.66 11.55
N LEU A 292 -13.05 -14.33 11.47
CA LEU A 292 -12.37 -14.98 12.59
C LEU A 292 -11.00 -14.37 12.91
N SER A 293 -10.41 -13.62 11.98
CA SER A 293 -9.06 -13.06 12.09
C SER A 293 -8.77 -12.27 13.39
N HIS A 294 -9.78 -11.62 13.96
CA HIS A 294 -9.73 -10.88 15.23
C HIS A 294 -9.62 -11.77 16.49
N GLN A 295 -9.81 -13.09 16.35
CA GLN A 295 -9.65 -14.08 17.41
C GLN A 295 -8.18 -14.46 17.62
N ILE A 296 -7.32 -14.25 16.61
CA ILE A 296 -5.89 -14.43 16.74
C ILE A 296 -5.33 -13.34 17.65
N THR A 297 -4.58 -13.76 18.67
CA THR A 297 -3.85 -12.85 19.56
C THR A 297 -2.40 -12.75 19.16
N TRP A 298 -1.81 -11.57 19.33
CA TRP A 298 -0.46 -11.26 18.90
C TRP A 298 0.34 -10.70 20.08
N ASP A 299 1.37 -11.45 20.48
CA ASP A 299 2.31 -11.04 21.54
C ASP A 299 3.61 -10.47 20.95
N LEU A 300 4.37 -9.75 21.77
CA LEU A 300 5.64 -9.16 21.35
C LEU A 300 6.62 -10.26 20.90
N ARG A 301 7.23 -10.11 19.72
CA ARG A 301 8.41 -10.90 19.36
C ARG A 301 9.65 -10.22 19.96
N PRO A 302 10.49 -10.90 20.76
CA PRO A 302 11.64 -10.27 21.41
C PRO A 302 12.70 -9.72 20.43
N ASP A 303 12.82 -10.32 19.25
CA ASP A 303 13.77 -9.92 18.22
C ASP A 303 13.04 -9.59 16.90
N PRO A 304 12.51 -8.36 16.75
CA PRO A 304 11.92 -7.89 15.51
C PRO A 304 13.00 -7.67 14.44
N PRO A 305 12.63 -7.42 13.17
CA PRO A 305 13.54 -6.92 12.15
C PRO A 305 14.10 -5.55 12.55
N TRP A 306 15.43 -5.44 12.61
CA TRP A 306 16.16 -4.21 12.91
C TRP A 306 16.71 -3.59 11.63
N ARG A 307 16.58 -2.27 11.49
CA ARG A 307 17.04 -1.53 10.31
C ARG A 307 18.29 -0.71 10.60
N TYR A 308 19.29 -0.88 9.74
CA TYR A 308 20.55 -0.15 9.80
C TYR A 308 20.69 0.68 8.54
N PHE A 309 20.96 1.97 8.68
CA PHE A 309 21.22 2.87 7.56
C PHE A 309 22.72 3.06 7.39
N SER A 310 23.20 3.02 6.16
CA SER A 310 24.58 3.35 5.84
C SER A 310 24.63 4.40 4.75
N GLU A 311 24.96 5.63 5.13
CA GLU A 311 25.15 6.73 4.18
C GLU A 311 26.36 6.48 3.28
N LYS A 312 27.46 5.98 3.85
CA LYS A 312 28.70 5.62 3.12
C LYS A 312 28.41 4.70 1.93
N TYR A 313 27.55 3.71 2.12
CA TYR A 313 27.19 2.76 1.07
C TYR A 313 25.81 3.04 0.45
N SER A 314 25.11 4.07 0.88
CA SER A 314 23.75 4.43 0.42
C SER A 314 22.79 3.23 0.42
N VAL A 315 22.75 2.48 1.52
CA VAL A 315 21.87 1.31 1.70
C VAL A 315 21.17 1.32 3.05
N CYS A 316 20.00 0.70 3.10
CA CYS A 316 19.32 0.28 4.33
C CYS A 316 19.33 -1.24 4.42
N LEU A 317 19.77 -1.80 5.54
CA LEU A 317 19.80 -3.23 5.81
C LEU A 317 18.67 -3.60 6.76
N THR A 318 18.07 -4.77 6.58
CA THR A 318 17.14 -5.34 7.57
C THR A 318 17.70 -6.65 8.09
N VAL A 319 17.97 -6.71 9.39
CA VAL A 319 18.61 -7.84 10.06
C VAL A 319 17.72 -8.33 11.19
N GLN A 320 17.53 -9.64 11.32
CA GLN A 320 16.88 -10.25 12.47
C GLN A 320 17.60 -11.56 12.80
N ASN A 321 17.85 -11.82 14.07
CA ASN A 321 18.63 -12.96 14.58
C ASN A 321 19.97 -13.12 13.85
N ASN A 322 20.72 -12.01 13.73
CA ASN A 322 21.99 -11.91 13.01
C ASN A 322 21.95 -12.34 11.53
N PHE A 323 20.75 -12.52 10.97
CA PHE A 323 20.54 -12.87 9.58
C PHE A 323 20.09 -11.64 8.79
N LEU A 324 20.80 -11.33 7.71
CA LEU A 324 20.43 -10.27 6.78
C LEU A 324 19.25 -10.75 5.91
N TYR A 325 18.07 -10.16 6.10
CA TYR A 325 16.87 -10.50 5.34
C TYR A 325 16.81 -9.79 3.98
N LYS A 326 17.08 -8.48 3.98
CA LYS A 326 17.05 -7.65 2.78
C LYS A 326 18.03 -6.48 2.85
N VAL A 327 18.41 -5.99 1.68
CA VAL A 327 19.15 -4.73 1.50
C VAL A 327 18.42 -3.87 0.48
N THR A 328 18.11 -2.63 0.84
CA THR A 328 17.54 -1.63 -0.06
C THR A 328 18.63 -0.62 -0.43
N SER A 329 18.86 -0.41 -1.72
CA SER A 329 19.79 0.61 -2.23
C SER A 329 19.02 1.92 -2.49
N MET A 330 19.44 3.02 -1.84
CA MET A 330 18.68 4.28 -1.80
C MET A 330 18.62 5.03 -3.14
N ARG A 331 19.55 4.74 -4.06
CA ARG A 331 19.67 5.42 -5.36
C ARG A 331 19.50 4.45 -6.53
N ASP A 332 18.83 3.34 -6.28
CA ASP A 332 18.60 2.33 -7.30
C ASP A 332 17.38 2.69 -8.14
N PRO A 333 17.53 2.93 -9.46
CA PRO A 333 16.41 3.26 -10.32
C PRO A 333 15.39 2.13 -10.45
N ALA A 334 15.76 0.88 -10.17
CA ALA A 334 14.81 -0.23 -10.16
C ALA A 334 13.89 -0.19 -8.92
N ALA A 335 14.26 0.54 -7.86
CA ALA A 335 13.49 0.69 -6.61
C ALA A 335 13.03 -0.63 -5.95
N LEU A 336 13.74 -1.74 -6.21
CA LEU A 336 13.48 -3.06 -5.62
C LEU A 336 14.59 -3.45 -4.63
N PRO A 337 14.23 -4.06 -3.48
CA PRO A 337 15.21 -4.57 -2.54
C PRO A 337 15.90 -5.83 -3.07
N PHE A 338 17.11 -6.07 -2.57
CA PHE A 338 17.83 -7.34 -2.72
C PHE A 338 17.45 -8.26 -1.56
N ILE A 339 16.96 -9.46 -1.86
CA ILE A 339 16.45 -10.41 -0.86
C ILE A 339 17.47 -11.51 -0.60
N ASN A 340 17.61 -11.91 0.66
CA ASN A 340 18.42 -13.06 1.02
C ASN A 340 17.60 -14.35 0.94
N CYS A 341 17.98 -15.25 0.03
CA CYS A 341 17.23 -16.46 -0.25
C CYS A 341 17.60 -17.66 0.63
N SER A 342 18.68 -17.62 1.42
CA SER A 342 19.18 -18.82 2.11
C SER A 342 18.24 -19.41 3.17
N ARG A 343 17.15 -18.71 3.52
CA ARG A 343 16.08 -19.20 4.40
C ARG A 343 14.73 -19.31 3.68
N GLY A 344 14.73 -19.49 2.36
CA GLY A 344 13.52 -19.65 1.55
C GLY A 344 12.87 -18.35 1.07
N GLY A 345 13.56 -17.21 1.19
CA GLY A 345 13.10 -15.94 0.63
C GLY A 345 13.02 -16.00 -0.90
N LYS A 346 11.95 -15.47 -1.48
CA LYS A 346 11.80 -15.37 -2.95
C LYS A 346 12.33 -14.02 -3.42
N THR A 347 13.19 -14.02 -4.43
CA THR A 347 13.64 -12.78 -5.07
C THR A 347 12.53 -12.20 -5.93
N SER A 348 12.48 -10.87 -5.98
CA SER A 348 11.77 -10.14 -7.03
C SER A 348 12.79 -9.79 -8.11
N CYS A 349 12.41 -9.95 -9.38
CA CYS A 349 13.21 -9.54 -10.53
C CYS A 349 14.68 -9.98 -10.46
N GLN A 350 14.94 -11.19 -9.95
CA GLN A 350 16.29 -11.78 -9.82
C GLN A 350 17.26 -10.98 -8.93
N ARG A 351 16.74 -10.19 -7.99
CA ARG A 351 17.57 -9.35 -7.10
C ARG A 351 17.83 -10.04 -5.76
N GLN A 352 19.09 -10.43 -5.55
CA GLN A 352 19.51 -11.24 -4.41
C GLN A 352 20.63 -10.56 -3.63
N VAL A 353 20.68 -10.77 -2.32
CA VAL A 353 21.87 -10.50 -1.52
C VAL A 353 22.47 -11.80 -1.00
N HIS A 354 23.78 -11.93 -1.11
CA HIS A 354 24.56 -13.01 -0.52
C HIS A 354 25.58 -12.45 0.48
N VAL A 355 25.73 -13.12 1.62
CA VAL A 355 26.65 -12.70 2.68
C VAL A 355 27.82 -13.67 2.78
N THR A 356 28.98 -13.22 2.34
CA THR A 356 30.26 -13.91 2.49
C THR A 356 30.88 -13.62 3.86
N LYS A 357 32.10 -14.11 4.11
CA LYS A 357 32.83 -13.85 5.37
C LYS A 357 33.07 -12.37 5.64
N ASP A 358 33.44 -11.61 4.60
CA ASP A 358 33.93 -10.23 4.74
C ASP A 358 33.03 -9.20 4.03
N TYR A 359 32.15 -9.67 3.13
CA TYR A 359 31.34 -8.81 2.25
C TYR A 359 29.91 -9.29 2.11
N MET A 360 29.01 -8.35 1.82
CA MET A 360 27.72 -8.61 1.22
C MET A 360 27.79 -8.28 -0.26
N LEU A 361 27.30 -9.19 -1.09
CA LEU A 361 27.23 -9.06 -2.53
C LEU A 361 25.77 -8.85 -2.92
N LEU A 362 25.46 -7.70 -3.52
CA LEU A 362 24.17 -7.42 -4.13
C LEU A 362 24.23 -7.86 -5.59
N LEU A 363 23.35 -8.78 -5.97
CA LEU A 363 23.29 -9.42 -7.29
C LEU A 363 22.02 -9.00 -8.02
N ASP A 364 22.15 -8.55 -9.26
CA ASP A 364 21.04 -8.27 -10.19
C ASP A 364 21.12 -9.27 -11.34
N GLY A 365 20.39 -10.39 -11.21
CA GLY A 365 20.68 -11.59 -11.98
C GLY A 365 22.04 -12.18 -11.60
N GLU A 366 22.88 -12.43 -12.59
CA GLU A 366 24.25 -12.94 -12.41
C GLU A 366 25.28 -11.83 -12.17
N GLU A 367 24.90 -10.56 -12.38
CA GLU A 367 25.81 -9.43 -12.26
C GLU A 367 25.94 -8.95 -10.82
N ILE A 368 27.17 -8.70 -10.37
CA ILE A 368 27.43 -8.03 -9.09
C ILE A 368 27.09 -6.55 -9.25
N PHE A 369 25.95 -6.16 -8.71
CA PHE A 369 25.51 -4.78 -8.64
C PHE A 369 26.37 -3.96 -7.66
N LYS A 370 26.66 -4.54 -6.49
CA LYS A 370 27.47 -3.87 -5.46
C LYS A 370 28.12 -4.85 -4.49
N GLU A 371 29.35 -4.56 -4.09
CA GLU A 371 30.06 -5.24 -3.02
C GLU A 371 30.22 -4.30 -1.82
N ILE A 372 29.83 -4.76 -0.64
CA ILE A 372 29.81 -3.94 0.58
C ILE A 372 30.53 -4.68 1.72
N PRO A 373 31.62 -4.14 2.28
CA PRO A 373 32.29 -4.74 3.43
C PRO A 373 31.38 -4.81 4.65
N LEU A 374 31.33 -5.98 5.29
CA LEU A 374 30.56 -6.18 6.51
C LEU A 374 31.08 -5.29 7.64
N GLN A 375 30.18 -4.53 8.26
CA GLN A 375 30.49 -3.74 9.45
C GLN A 375 30.08 -4.54 10.70
N PRO A 376 30.93 -4.60 11.74
CA PRO A 376 30.60 -5.28 13.00
C PRO A 376 29.29 -4.77 13.63
N LEU A 377 29.00 -3.47 13.46
CA LEU A 377 27.81 -2.82 14.01
C LEU A 377 26.50 -3.39 13.46
N TRP A 378 26.49 -3.98 12.26
CA TRP A 378 25.28 -4.58 11.67
C TRP A 378 24.95 -5.95 12.26
N GLN A 379 25.89 -6.55 13.01
CA GLN A 379 25.73 -7.84 13.67
C GLN A 379 25.26 -8.97 12.73
N ILE A 380 25.76 -8.98 11.49
CA ILE A 380 25.39 -9.98 10.48
C ILE A 380 26.36 -11.16 10.53
N PHE A 381 25.84 -12.38 10.53
CA PHE A 381 26.65 -13.58 10.38
C PHE A 381 26.78 -14.00 8.91
N PRO A 382 27.99 -14.46 8.50
CA PRO A 382 28.21 -14.95 7.15
C PRO A 382 27.45 -16.23 6.89
N GLN A 383 27.05 -16.42 5.64
CA GLN A 383 26.39 -17.65 5.22
C GLN A 383 27.39 -18.78 5.04
N GLN A 384 26.93 -20.00 5.33
CA GLN A 384 27.69 -21.21 5.07
C GLN A 384 27.35 -21.71 3.66
N GLY A 385 28.38 -21.85 2.82
CA GLY A 385 28.21 -22.29 1.43
C GLY A 385 28.03 -21.14 0.42
N PRO A 386 27.99 -21.48 -0.87
CA PRO A 386 27.85 -20.49 -1.94
C PRO A 386 26.47 -19.81 -1.92
N ALA A 387 26.36 -18.72 -2.65
CA ALA A 387 25.06 -18.11 -2.94
C ALA A 387 24.12 -19.17 -3.52
N GLN A 388 22.86 -19.16 -3.09
CA GLN A 388 21.84 -20.00 -3.70
C GLN A 388 21.73 -19.64 -5.17
N GLU A 389 21.89 -20.63 -6.05
CA GLU A 389 21.74 -20.46 -7.48
C GLU A 389 20.35 -19.93 -7.80
N GLN A 390 20.31 -18.89 -8.63
CA GLN A 390 19.04 -18.33 -9.08
C GLN A 390 18.40 -19.28 -10.09
N PRO A 391 17.06 -19.41 -10.09
CA PRO A 391 16.39 -20.12 -11.15
C PRO A 391 16.73 -19.50 -12.51
N GLU A 392 16.99 -20.35 -13.50
CA GLU A 392 17.20 -19.90 -14.86
C GLU A 392 15.85 -19.48 -15.47
N TYR A 393 15.78 -18.24 -15.93
CA TYR A 393 14.60 -17.69 -16.57
C TYR A 393 14.91 -17.36 -18.04
N PRO A 394 13.93 -17.48 -18.96
CA PRO A 394 14.17 -17.26 -20.38
C PRO A 394 14.58 -15.81 -20.71
N PHE A 395 14.20 -14.85 -19.86
CA PHE A 395 14.59 -13.44 -19.93
C PHE A 395 14.23 -12.73 -18.61
N GLY A 396 14.90 -11.60 -18.31
CA GLY A 396 14.55 -10.70 -17.20
C GLY A 396 13.57 -9.59 -17.61
N TRP A 397 12.97 -8.89 -16.63
CA TRP A 397 11.96 -7.84 -16.85
C TRP A 397 12.39 -6.72 -17.81
N ARG A 398 13.70 -6.40 -17.87
CA ARG A 398 14.28 -5.38 -18.76
C ARG A 398 14.06 -5.69 -20.25
N LYS A 399 13.78 -6.96 -20.58
CA LYS A 399 13.46 -7.39 -21.95
C LYS A 399 12.24 -6.69 -22.52
N PHE A 400 11.27 -6.31 -21.68
CA PHE A 400 10.06 -5.61 -22.10
C PHE A 400 10.34 -4.23 -22.74
N PHE A 401 11.49 -3.63 -22.45
CA PHE A 401 11.92 -2.35 -23.03
C PHE A 401 12.91 -2.52 -24.19
N ASN A 402 13.02 -3.73 -24.75
CA ASN A 402 14.00 -4.05 -25.80
C ASN A 402 15.44 -3.64 -25.43
N GLY A 403 15.79 -3.76 -24.15
CA GLY A 403 17.11 -3.42 -23.61
C GLY A 403 17.32 -1.94 -23.24
N SER A 404 16.39 -1.05 -23.59
CA SER A 404 16.47 0.38 -23.26
C SER A 404 15.47 0.77 -22.17
N VAL A 405 15.76 0.35 -20.94
CA VAL A 405 14.93 0.69 -19.77
C VAL A 405 14.83 2.21 -19.62
N PRO A 406 13.63 2.78 -19.42
CA PRO A 406 13.48 4.22 -19.35
C PRO A 406 14.17 4.79 -18.11
N LYS A 407 14.77 5.98 -18.22
CA LYS A 407 15.44 6.62 -17.08
C LYS A 407 14.42 7.19 -16.11
N VAL A 408 14.59 6.89 -14.83
CA VAL A 408 13.70 7.30 -13.73
C VAL A 408 14.49 7.90 -12.59
N ASP A 409 13.83 8.75 -11.80
CA ASP A 409 14.36 9.19 -10.51
C ASP A 409 14.11 8.09 -9.46
N PRO A 410 15.15 7.55 -8.79
CA PRO A 410 14.99 6.52 -7.75
C PRO A 410 14.01 6.89 -6.63
N VAL A 411 13.93 8.18 -6.26
CA VAL A 411 13.00 8.66 -5.23
C VAL A 411 11.57 8.56 -5.74
N LYS A 412 11.32 9.02 -6.97
CA LYS A 412 10.00 8.91 -7.60
C LYS A 412 9.59 7.47 -7.81
N ALA A 413 10.50 6.61 -8.30
CA ALA A 413 10.26 5.19 -8.52
C ALA A 413 9.79 4.47 -7.24
N THR A 414 10.32 4.85 -6.08
CA THR A 414 9.90 4.28 -4.79
C THR A 414 8.52 4.78 -4.34
N LEU A 415 8.13 5.96 -4.80
CA LEU A 415 6.84 6.61 -4.54
C LEU A 415 5.81 6.39 -5.65
N THR A 416 6.10 5.52 -6.62
CA THR A 416 5.21 5.22 -7.75
C THR A 416 4.07 4.32 -7.30
N VAL A 417 3.08 4.92 -6.66
CA VAL A 417 1.84 4.28 -6.21
C VAL A 417 0.67 5.23 -6.50
N PRO A 418 -0.55 4.70 -6.70
CA PRO A 418 -1.76 5.53 -6.71
C PRO A 418 -1.91 6.30 -5.39
N PHE A 419 -2.00 7.63 -5.44
CA PHE A 419 -2.32 8.47 -4.27
C PHE A 419 -3.76 8.97 -4.38
N TYR A 420 -4.54 8.77 -3.33
CA TYR A 420 -5.91 9.26 -3.27
C TYR A 420 -5.94 10.66 -2.64
N PRO A 421 -6.91 11.52 -2.99
CA PRO A 421 -7.06 12.82 -2.36
C PRO A 421 -7.61 12.71 -0.94
N GLU A 422 -7.29 13.71 -0.10
CA GLU A 422 -7.92 13.89 1.20
C GLU A 422 -9.26 14.64 1.05
N GLY A 423 -10.29 14.19 1.76
CA GLY A 423 -11.61 14.84 1.78
C GLY A 423 -12.33 14.83 0.42
N ALA A 424 -12.91 15.97 0.06
CA ALA A 424 -13.80 16.10 -1.09
C ALA A 424 -13.13 16.41 -2.44
N ALA A 425 -11.81 16.28 -2.53
CA ALA A 425 -11.10 16.51 -3.78
C ALA A 425 -11.35 15.36 -4.81
N GLU A 426 -11.22 15.71 -6.09
CA GLU A 426 -11.37 14.77 -7.20
C GLU A 426 -10.17 13.81 -7.23
N ILE A 427 -10.43 12.52 -7.40
CA ILE A 427 -9.37 11.52 -7.58
C ILE A 427 -8.69 11.78 -8.92
N GLU A 428 -7.36 11.88 -8.88
CA GLU A 428 -6.54 12.09 -10.07
C GLU A 428 -6.65 10.95 -11.08
N GLU A 429 -6.38 11.26 -12.35
CA GLU A 429 -6.48 10.34 -13.48
C GLU A 429 -5.71 9.02 -13.25
N SER A 430 -4.46 9.12 -12.81
CA SER A 430 -3.56 7.99 -12.54
C SER A 430 -4.09 7.09 -11.42
N SER A 431 -4.68 7.68 -10.39
CA SER A 431 -5.21 6.95 -9.23
C SER A 431 -6.56 6.27 -9.51
N LEU A 432 -7.26 6.66 -10.58
CA LEU A 432 -8.50 6.02 -11.02
C LEU A 432 -8.29 4.74 -11.84
N GLN A 433 -7.16 4.61 -12.53
CA GLN A 433 -6.99 3.54 -13.50
C GLN A 433 -7.09 2.12 -12.92
N PRO A 434 -6.59 1.81 -11.70
CA PRO A 434 -6.73 0.47 -11.13
C PRO A 434 -8.21 0.07 -10.98
N MET A 435 -9.04 0.96 -10.44
CA MET A 435 -10.48 0.72 -10.26
C MET A 435 -11.21 0.55 -11.60
N VAL A 436 -10.76 1.26 -12.63
CA VAL A 436 -11.29 1.12 -13.99
C VAL A 436 -10.89 -0.20 -14.63
N VAL A 437 -9.66 -0.69 -14.39
CA VAL A 437 -9.24 -2.00 -14.88
C VAL A 437 -10.06 -3.11 -14.23
N ASP A 438 -10.37 -3.03 -12.93
CA ASP A 438 -11.27 -3.99 -12.27
C ASP A 438 -12.65 -4.01 -12.95
N GLN A 439 -13.19 -2.84 -13.31
CA GLN A 439 -14.44 -2.76 -14.08
C GLN A 439 -14.32 -3.38 -15.48
N ILE A 440 -13.18 -3.21 -16.15
CA ILE A 440 -12.93 -3.82 -17.46
C ILE A 440 -12.89 -5.35 -17.34
N LEU A 441 -12.24 -5.89 -16.32
CA LEU A 441 -12.20 -7.33 -16.06
C LEU A 441 -13.61 -7.87 -15.78
N PHE A 442 -14.40 -7.13 -14.99
CA PHE A 442 -15.81 -7.47 -14.77
C PHE A 442 -16.63 -7.50 -16.08
N TYR A 443 -16.42 -6.55 -17.00
CA TYR A 443 -17.04 -6.62 -18.33
C TYR A 443 -16.60 -7.84 -19.13
N MET A 444 -15.34 -8.26 -19.01
CA MET A 444 -14.84 -9.45 -19.68
C MET A 444 -15.52 -10.71 -19.16
N GLU A 445 -15.74 -10.81 -17.85
CA GLU A 445 -16.46 -11.92 -17.23
C GLU A 445 -17.96 -11.94 -17.61
N MET A 446 -18.59 -10.77 -17.66
CA MET A 446 -20.00 -10.63 -18.01
C MET A 446 -20.32 -10.88 -19.49
N PHE A 447 -19.34 -10.78 -20.38
CA PHE A 447 -19.60 -10.90 -21.82
C PHE A 447 -19.60 -12.38 -22.24
N PRO A 448 -20.76 -12.95 -22.66
CA PRO A 448 -20.86 -14.40 -22.86
C PRO A 448 -19.89 -14.97 -23.91
N ASP A 449 -19.63 -14.21 -24.98
CA ASP A 449 -18.75 -14.63 -26.08
C ASP A 449 -17.27 -14.25 -25.83
N MET A 450 -16.91 -13.82 -24.60
CA MET A 450 -15.53 -13.40 -24.29
C MET A 450 -14.50 -14.51 -24.49
N PRO A 451 -14.70 -15.77 -24.02
CA PRO A 451 -13.72 -16.84 -24.22
C PRO A 451 -13.38 -17.05 -25.70
N ASP A 452 -14.40 -17.18 -26.55
CA ASP A 452 -14.25 -17.36 -27.99
C ASP A 452 -13.63 -16.15 -28.70
N SER A 453 -13.90 -14.95 -28.18
CA SER A 453 -13.31 -13.71 -28.69
C SER A 453 -11.82 -13.66 -28.34
N LEU A 454 -11.45 -14.00 -27.10
CA LEU A 454 -10.08 -14.02 -26.61
C LEU A 454 -9.22 -15.09 -27.33
N GLU A 455 -9.78 -16.23 -27.76
CA GLU A 455 -9.02 -17.18 -28.60
C GLU A 455 -8.56 -16.59 -29.94
N LYS A 456 -9.25 -15.56 -30.44
CA LYS A 456 -8.95 -14.92 -31.72
C LYS A 456 -8.03 -13.70 -31.58
N VAL A 457 -7.74 -13.27 -30.36
CA VAL A 457 -6.89 -12.09 -30.09
C VAL A 457 -5.42 -12.51 -30.14
N GLY A 458 -4.71 -12.06 -31.18
CA GLY A 458 -3.27 -12.27 -31.33
C GLY A 458 -2.43 -11.04 -30.97
N ARG A 459 -2.92 -9.84 -31.27
CA ARG A 459 -2.26 -8.55 -31.02
C ARG A 459 -3.13 -7.63 -30.18
N VAL A 460 -2.51 -7.08 -29.15
CA VAL A 460 -3.14 -6.18 -28.17
C VAL A 460 -2.39 -4.86 -28.11
N LEU A 461 -3.12 -3.75 -28.17
CA LEU A 461 -2.59 -2.41 -27.90
C LEU A 461 -3.07 -1.93 -26.53
N ILE A 462 -2.17 -1.48 -25.66
CA ILE A 462 -2.49 -0.81 -24.40
C ILE A 462 -1.89 0.59 -24.45
N HIS A 463 -2.69 1.64 -24.21
CA HIS A 463 -2.23 3.01 -24.34
C HIS A 463 -2.82 3.94 -23.26
N ASN A 464 -1.94 4.53 -22.45
CA ASN A 464 -2.19 5.45 -21.32
C ASN A 464 -2.89 4.80 -20.10
N PHE A 465 -2.68 3.50 -19.90
CA PHE A 465 -3.05 2.79 -18.67
C PHE A 465 -1.86 2.70 -17.70
N ASP A 466 -1.04 3.75 -17.62
CA ASP A 466 0.28 3.73 -16.97
C ASP A 466 0.27 3.05 -15.59
N THR A 467 -0.71 3.31 -14.72
CA THR A 467 -0.70 2.76 -13.36
C THR A 467 -1.20 1.33 -13.25
N ALA A 468 -1.83 0.80 -14.31
CA ALA A 468 -2.55 -0.47 -14.27
C ALA A 468 -2.24 -1.40 -15.48
N ILE A 469 -1.13 -1.14 -16.20
CA ILE A 469 -0.71 -1.91 -17.39
C ILE A 469 -0.71 -3.42 -17.13
N SER A 470 -0.17 -3.85 -15.98
CA SER A 470 -0.03 -5.27 -15.64
C SER A 470 -1.38 -6.00 -15.56
N GLY A 471 -2.46 -5.31 -15.16
CA GLY A 471 -3.81 -5.86 -15.14
C GLY A 471 -4.45 -6.05 -16.53
N CYS A 472 -3.90 -5.42 -17.56
CA CYS A 472 -4.39 -5.57 -18.94
C CYS A 472 -3.69 -6.69 -19.72
N VAL A 473 -2.67 -7.35 -19.15
CA VAL A 473 -1.85 -8.37 -19.82
C VAL A 473 -2.15 -9.76 -19.29
N ASP A 474 -2.70 -10.62 -20.16
CA ASP A 474 -2.87 -12.05 -19.87
C ASP A 474 -1.53 -12.79 -20.00
N CYS A 475 -1.06 -13.35 -18.90
CA CYS A 475 0.18 -14.13 -18.82
C CYS A 475 -0.03 -15.63 -19.14
N THR A 476 -1.26 -16.09 -19.34
CA THR A 476 -1.57 -17.52 -19.54
C THR A 476 -1.46 -17.93 -21.00
N LYS A 477 -1.57 -16.96 -21.92
CA LYS A 477 -1.55 -17.20 -23.37
C LYS A 477 -0.53 -16.29 -24.05
N LYS A 478 0.18 -16.87 -25.03
CA LYS A 478 1.11 -16.12 -25.86
C LYS A 478 0.35 -15.17 -26.78
N ARG A 479 0.60 -13.86 -26.63
CA ARG A 479 0.08 -12.79 -27.50
C ARG A 479 1.15 -11.73 -27.69
N ASN A 480 1.01 -10.94 -28.75
CA ASN A 480 1.85 -9.78 -28.98
C ASN A 480 1.20 -8.54 -28.34
N TYR A 481 1.82 -8.02 -27.28
CA TYR A 481 1.37 -6.82 -26.60
C TYR A 481 2.26 -5.65 -26.97
N THR A 482 1.64 -4.59 -27.50
CA THR A 482 2.27 -3.28 -27.68
C THR A 482 1.72 -2.33 -26.62
N ILE A 483 2.60 -1.82 -25.76
CA ILE A 483 2.24 -0.94 -24.65
C ILE A 483 2.87 0.43 -24.91
N LEU A 484 2.03 1.46 -24.99
CA LEU A 484 2.45 2.86 -25.05
C LEU A 484 2.30 3.48 -23.66
N PHE A 485 3.43 3.83 -23.04
CA PHE A 485 3.46 4.45 -21.72
C PHE A 485 3.82 5.93 -21.80
N SER A 486 3.22 6.72 -20.93
CA SER A 486 3.49 8.14 -20.76
C SER A 486 4.35 8.43 -19.51
N ASP A 487 4.27 7.54 -18.51
CA ASP A 487 4.98 7.63 -17.23
C ASP A 487 6.07 6.54 -17.11
N PRO A 488 7.37 6.90 -17.18
CA PRO A 488 8.50 5.99 -17.06
C PRO A 488 8.54 5.16 -15.77
N GLU A 489 8.23 5.78 -14.64
CA GLU A 489 8.28 5.16 -13.32
C GLU A 489 7.22 4.06 -13.21
N PHE A 490 5.98 4.35 -13.59
CA PHE A 490 4.91 3.36 -13.63
C PHE A 490 5.17 2.26 -14.66
N ALA A 491 5.79 2.58 -15.80
CA ALA A 491 6.17 1.58 -16.79
C ALA A 491 7.18 0.56 -16.22
N GLN A 492 8.23 1.01 -15.51
CA GLN A 492 9.17 0.09 -14.85
C GLN A 492 8.48 -0.77 -13.79
N LYS A 493 7.66 -0.16 -12.93
CA LYS A 493 6.93 -0.89 -11.88
C LYS A 493 6.03 -1.98 -12.47
N ASN A 494 5.26 -1.66 -13.52
CA ASN A 494 4.40 -2.65 -14.18
C ASN A 494 5.19 -3.75 -14.88
N ALA A 495 6.32 -3.43 -15.51
CA ALA A 495 7.21 -4.42 -16.10
C ALA A 495 7.75 -5.40 -15.04
N GLN A 496 8.14 -4.90 -13.87
CA GLN A 496 8.61 -5.72 -12.75
C GLN A 496 7.49 -6.61 -12.19
N LEU A 497 6.31 -6.05 -11.92
CA LEU A 497 5.14 -6.78 -11.42
C LEU A 497 4.71 -7.90 -12.39
N LEU A 498 4.66 -7.59 -13.68
CA LEU A 498 4.30 -8.53 -14.73
C LEU A 498 5.30 -9.69 -14.81
N TRP A 499 6.59 -9.38 -14.72
CA TRP A 499 7.65 -10.39 -14.72
C TRP A 499 7.57 -11.29 -13.50
N ASP A 500 7.46 -10.73 -12.29
CA ASP A 500 7.38 -11.51 -11.04
C ASP A 500 6.15 -12.43 -11.04
N TYR A 501 4.99 -11.91 -11.45
CA TYR A 501 3.74 -12.66 -11.52
C TYR A 501 3.84 -13.89 -12.44
N ALA A 502 4.45 -13.71 -13.62
CA ALA A 502 4.62 -14.78 -14.59
C ALA A 502 5.75 -15.74 -14.19
N ALA A 503 6.85 -15.24 -13.61
CA ALA A 503 7.95 -16.06 -13.10
C ALA A 503 7.46 -17.02 -12.01
N SER A 504 6.65 -16.54 -11.07
CA SER A 504 6.12 -17.38 -9.98
C SER A 504 5.18 -18.49 -10.44
N ARG A 505 4.63 -18.38 -11.66
CA ARG A 505 3.69 -19.35 -12.26
C ARG A 505 4.28 -20.13 -13.43
N ASN A 506 5.58 -19.98 -13.71
CA ASN A 506 6.25 -20.58 -14.88
C ASN A 506 5.57 -20.20 -16.22
N GLN A 507 5.20 -18.93 -16.34
CA GLN A 507 4.41 -18.37 -17.47
C GLN A 507 5.19 -17.35 -18.31
N LEU A 508 6.48 -17.13 -18.06
CA LEU A 508 7.28 -16.10 -18.75
C LEU A 508 7.30 -16.25 -20.28
N GLU A 509 7.22 -17.46 -20.81
CA GLU A 509 7.18 -17.68 -22.26
C GLU A 509 5.98 -17.00 -22.96
N ALA A 510 4.84 -16.88 -22.26
CA ALA A 510 3.68 -16.17 -22.78
C ALA A 510 3.96 -14.67 -22.99
N LEU A 511 4.90 -14.11 -22.23
CA LEU A 511 5.25 -12.69 -22.24
C LEU A 511 6.40 -12.34 -23.19
N ARG A 512 6.90 -13.31 -23.96
CA ARG A 512 8.05 -13.14 -24.87
C ARG A 512 7.86 -11.99 -25.88
N ASP A 513 6.61 -11.76 -26.31
CA ASP A 513 6.24 -10.77 -27.32
C ASP A 513 5.53 -9.54 -26.70
N VAL A 514 5.80 -9.23 -25.43
CA VAL A 514 5.38 -7.99 -24.75
C VAL A 514 6.44 -6.91 -24.94
N SER A 515 6.03 -5.71 -25.37
CA SER A 515 6.94 -4.58 -25.57
C SER A 515 6.35 -3.26 -25.10
N PHE A 516 7.14 -2.52 -24.32
CA PHE A 516 6.84 -1.21 -23.77
C PHE A 516 7.58 -0.14 -24.58
N PHE A 517 6.86 0.89 -25.01
CA PHE A 517 7.39 1.99 -25.80
C PHE A 517 6.95 3.35 -25.25
N PRO A 518 7.84 4.36 -25.20
CA PRO A 518 7.45 5.72 -24.87
C PRO A 518 6.42 6.27 -25.87
N GLU A 519 5.26 6.73 -25.38
CA GLU A 519 4.18 7.28 -26.21
C GLU A 519 4.68 8.35 -27.18
N LYS A 520 5.44 9.33 -26.66
CA LYS A 520 5.90 10.51 -27.40
C LYS A 520 6.73 10.17 -28.63
N GLU A 521 7.42 9.03 -28.63
CA GLU A 521 8.32 8.61 -29.69
C GLU A 521 7.64 7.63 -30.66
N TYR A 522 6.80 6.72 -30.14
CA TYR A 522 6.32 5.56 -30.89
C TYR A 522 4.84 5.61 -31.27
N ALA A 523 4.02 6.52 -30.72
CA ALA A 523 2.58 6.54 -30.98
C ALA A 523 2.26 6.56 -32.48
N ARG A 524 2.92 7.42 -33.27
CA ARG A 524 2.66 7.49 -34.72
C ARG A 524 2.91 6.17 -35.46
N LEU A 525 3.94 5.44 -35.06
CA LEU A 525 4.30 4.15 -35.66
C LEU A 525 3.32 3.05 -35.24
N VAL A 526 3.02 2.97 -33.93
CA VAL A 526 2.13 1.95 -33.38
C VAL A 526 0.73 2.03 -33.99
N TYR A 527 0.20 3.23 -34.22
CA TYR A 527 -1.12 3.41 -34.82
C TYR A 527 -1.19 3.12 -36.34
N THR A 528 -0.08 2.76 -37.01
CA THR A 528 -0.13 2.24 -38.39
C THR A 528 -0.46 0.75 -38.46
N GLU A 529 -0.31 0.03 -37.36
CA GLU A 529 -0.55 -1.41 -37.26
C GLU A 529 -2.04 -1.74 -37.04
N LYS A 530 -2.35 -3.05 -37.02
CA LYS A 530 -3.69 -3.57 -36.72
C LYS A 530 -3.71 -4.44 -35.47
N TYR A 531 -4.69 -4.21 -34.61
CA TYR A 531 -4.87 -4.92 -33.34
C TYR A 531 -6.26 -5.54 -33.22
N GLU A 532 -6.34 -6.74 -32.64
CA GLU A 532 -7.60 -7.45 -32.38
C GLU A 532 -8.21 -7.06 -31.02
N MET A 533 -7.44 -6.42 -30.14
CA MET A 533 -7.91 -5.87 -28.88
C MET A 533 -7.17 -4.56 -28.57
N VAL A 534 -7.89 -3.54 -28.13
CA VAL A 534 -7.32 -2.23 -27.79
C VAL A 534 -7.83 -1.78 -26.43
N PHE A 535 -6.91 -1.45 -25.53
CA PHE A 535 -7.16 -0.68 -24.32
C PHE A 535 -6.70 0.75 -24.55
N ARG A 536 -7.62 1.70 -24.50
CA ARG A 536 -7.30 3.12 -24.66
C ARG A 536 -7.86 3.95 -23.51
N TRP A 537 -6.99 4.68 -22.83
CA TRP A 537 -7.37 5.78 -21.95
C TRP A 537 -7.19 7.12 -22.67
N ILE A 538 -8.24 7.94 -22.71
CA ILE A 538 -8.17 9.32 -23.21
C ILE A 538 -7.77 10.23 -22.05
N PRO A 539 -6.68 11.01 -22.15
CA PRO A 539 -6.27 11.90 -21.06
C PRO A 539 -7.35 12.92 -20.68
N PHE A 540 -7.48 13.24 -19.39
CA PHE A 540 -8.50 14.18 -18.89
C PHE A 540 -8.36 15.57 -19.53
N ASP A 541 -7.12 16.00 -19.79
CA ASP A 541 -6.83 17.26 -20.48
C ASP A 541 -7.45 17.35 -21.88
N SER A 542 -7.75 16.20 -22.51
CA SER A 542 -8.38 16.15 -23.84
C SER A 542 -9.90 16.24 -23.79
N TYR A 543 -10.54 16.05 -22.63
CA TYR A 543 -12.01 15.92 -22.54
C TYR A 543 -12.75 17.20 -22.96
N ARG A 544 -12.11 18.36 -22.76
CA ARG A 544 -12.66 19.68 -23.12
C ARG A 544 -12.52 20.02 -24.60
N ASP A 545 -11.77 19.23 -25.37
CA ASP A 545 -11.58 19.39 -26.81
C ASP A 545 -12.26 18.24 -27.57
N PRO A 546 -13.50 18.42 -28.05
CA PRO A 546 -14.21 17.41 -28.84
C PRO A 546 -13.45 16.99 -30.10
N VAL A 547 -12.67 17.90 -30.70
CA VAL A 547 -11.89 17.61 -31.91
C VAL A 547 -10.70 16.72 -31.57
N ALA A 548 -10.05 16.92 -30.42
CA ALA A 548 -9.01 16.01 -29.94
C ALA A 548 -9.59 14.62 -29.64
N CYS A 549 -10.71 14.54 -28.93
CA CYS A 549 -11.39 13.27 -28.63
C CYS A 549 -11.78 12.51 -29.91
N GLU A 550 -12.36 13.19 -30.90
CA GLU A 550 -12.73 12.59 -32.19
C GLU A 550 -11.49 12.11 -32.95
N LYS A 551 -10.40 12.88 -32.98
CA LYS A 551 -9.13 12.45 -33.60
C LYS A 551 -8.56 11.20 -32.93
N ILE A 552 -8.64 11.11 -31.60
CA ILE A 552 -8.20 9.93 -30.84
C ILE A 552 -9.08 8.73 -31.19
N LEU A 553 -10.41 8.88 -31.15
CA LEU A 553 -11.35 7.82 -31.52
C LEU A 553 -11.09 7.33 -32.94
N ASN A 554 -10.96 8.26 -33.88
CA ASN A 554 -10.67 7.96 -35.27
C ASN A 554 -9.37 7.15 -35.42
N SER A 555 -8.31 7.53 -34.70
CA SER A 555 -7.02 6.82 -34.73
C SER A 555 -7.14 5.41 -34.16
N VAL A 556 -7.86 5.26 -33.04
CA VAL A 556 -8.16 3.98 -32.40
C VAL A 556 -8.94 3.07 -33.35
N THR A 557 -10.04 3.55 -33.93
CA THR A 557 -10.85 2.73 -34.83
C THR A 557 -10.11 2.39 -36.12
N HIS A 558 -9.20 3.25 -36.59
CA HIS A 558 -8.34 2.94 -37.72
C HIS A 558 -7.34 1.82 -37.39
N THR A 559 -6.77 1.77 -36.20
CA THR A 559 -5.84 0.69 -35.81
C THR A 559 -6.54 -0.62 -35.43
N MET A 560 -7.84 -0.60 -35.15
CA MET A 560 -8.60 -1.83 -34.86
C MET A 560 -8.79 -2.72 -36.11
N ALA A 561 -8.55 -4.03 -35.96
CA ALA A 561 -8.93 -5.06 -36.92
C ALA A 561 -10.47 -5.25 -36.96
N SER A 562 -10.96 -6.01 -37.94
CA SER A 562 -12.39 -6.36 -38.01
C SER A 562 -12.80 -7.22 -36.81
N ASN A 563 -13.95 -6.94 -36.20
CA ASN A 563 -14.44 -7.61 -34.98
C ASN A 563 -13.56 -7.42 -33.74
N ALA A 564 -12.60 -6.49 -33.78
CA ALA A 564 -11.72 -6.21 -32.65
C ALA A 564 -12.50 -5.67 -31.43
N LEU A 565 -12.01 -6.00 -30.25
CA LEU A 565 -12.52 -5.53 -28.96
C LEU A 565 -11.87 -4.20 -28.58
N LEU A 566 -12.65 -3.30 -27.99
CA LEU A 566 -12.21 -2.00 -27.49
C LEU A 566 -12.66 -1.81 -26.05
N PHE A 567 -11.70 -1.59 -25.16
CA PHE A 567 -11.91 -1.03 -23.83
C PHE A 567 -11.43 0.41 -23.87
N LEU A 568 -12.38 1.34 -23.88
CA LEU A 568 -12.11 2.78 -23.99
C LEU A 568 -12.52 3.47 -22.70
N VAL A 569 -11.65 4.33 -22.18
CA VAL A 569 -11.97 5.24 -21.07
C VAL A 569 -11.91 6.65 -21.61
N GLY A 570 -13.00 7.39 -21.47
CA GLY A 570 -13.13 8.70 -22.10
C GLY A 570 -14.36 9.48 -21.63
N PRO A 571 -14.60 10.68 -22.19
CA PRO A 571 -15.76 11.48 -21.84
C PRO A 571 -17.04 10.81 -22.34
N ARG A 572 -18.12 10.86 -21.55
CA ARG A 572 -19.41 10.21 -21.85
C ARG A 572 -19.91 10.47 -23.28
N GLU A 573 -19.71 11.71 -23.74
CA GLU A 573 -20.14 12.23 -25.03
C GLU A 573 -19.51 11.51 -26.25
N ILE A 574 -18.35 10.87 -26.08
CA ILE A 574 -17.66 10.18 -27.19
C ILE A 574 -18.47 9.02 -27.77
N SER A 575 -19.37 8.43 -26.97
CA SER A 575 -20.27 7.35 -27.38
C SER A 575 -21.20 7.75 -28.53
N LYS A 576 -21.53 9.05 -28.67
CA LYS A 576 -22.37 9.55 -29.77
C LYS A 576 -21.72 9.35 -31.14
N GLN A 577 -20.40 9.22 -31.19
CA GLN A 577 -19.64 9.02 -32.43
C GLN A 577 -19.44 7.54 -32.78
N PHE A 578 -19.73 6.60 -31.87
CA PHE A 578 -19.42 5.18 -32.06
C PHE A 578 -20.06 4.61 -33.33
N HIS A 579 -21.32 4.96 -33.61
CA HIS A 579 -22.00 4.51 -34.82
C HIS A 579 -21.29 4.97 -36.11
N SER A 580 -20.87 6.25 -36.15
CA SER A 580 -20.13 6.83 -37.28
C SER A 580 -18.79 6.13 -37.53
N TYR A 581 -18.18 5.58 -36.48
CA TYR A 581 -16.92 4.82 -36.57
C TYR A 581 -17.12 3.30 -36.56
N SER A 582 -18.33 2.80 -36.84
CA SER A 582 -18.66 1.37 -36.90
C SER A 582 -18.33 0.60 -35.62
N LEU A 583 -18.51 1.25 -34.46
CA LEU A 583 -18.40 0.63 -33.14
C LEU A 583 -19.79 0.30 -32.59
N LYS A 584 -19.96 -0.93 -32.11
CA LYS A 584 -21.11 -1.35 -31.31
C LYS A 584 -20.73 -1.23 -29.83
N ASN A 585 -21.41 -0.34 -29.10
CA ASN A 585 -21.29 -0.30 -27.64
C ASN A 585 -21.93 -1.56 -27.04
N ILE A 586 -21.21 -2.26 -26.17
CA ILE A 586 -21.69 -3.47 -25.48
C ILE A 586 -22.06 -3.09 -24.06
N TYR A 587 -21.11 -2.55 -23.29
CA TYR A 587 -21.32 -2.05 -21.93
C TYR A 587 -20.71 -0.66 -21.79
N SER A 588 -21.32 0.16 -20.93
CA SER A 588 -20.74 1.46 -20.59
C SER A 588 -21.28 1.98 -19.26
N ASP A 589 -20.38 2.33 -18.35
CA ASP A 589 -20.72 2.86 -17.04
C ASP A 589 -19.89 4.11 -16.74
N PRO A 590 -20.52 5.20 -16.28
CA PRO A 590 -19.79 6.29 -15.64
C PRO A 590 -19.02 5.76 -14.43
N VAL A 591 -17.77 6.21 -14.23
CA VAL A 591 -16.95 5.71 -13.12
C VAL A 591 -17.61 5.93 -11.76
N GLN A 592 -18.30 7.06 -11.61
CA GLN A 592 -19.08 7.36 -10.41
C GLN A 592 -20.15 6.32 -10.05
N ASN A 593 -20.60 5.49 -11.00
CA ASN A 593 -21.64 4.49 -10.79
C ASN A 593 -21.09 3.07 -10.67
N MET A 594 -19.78 2.87 -10.84
CA MET A 594 -19.16 1.55 -10.79
C MET A 594 -19.19 0.96 -9.38
N PRO A 595 -19.43 -0.36 -9.23
CA PRO A 595 -19.40 -1.03 -7.93
C PRO A 595 -18.13 -0.74 -7.13
N PHE A 596 -16.96 -0.76 -7.78
CA PHE A 596 -15.67 -0.48 -7.13
C PHE A 596 -15.56 0.94 -6.58
N PHE A 597 -16.07 1.94 -7.29
CA PHE A 597 -16.10 3.31 -6.79
C PHE A 597 -17.15 3.48 -5.68
N GLN A 598 -18.29 2.82 -5.78
CA GLN A 598 -19.29 2.81 -4.70
C GLN A 598 -18.73 2.18 -3.42
N GLN A 599 -17.91 1.13 -3.54
CA GLN A 599 -17.19 0.55 -2.40
C GLN A 599 -16.16 1.53 -1.83
N HIS A 600 -15.37 2.20 -2.67
CA HIS A 600 -14.46 3.26 -2.22
C HIS A 600 -15.20 4.36 -1.45
N ARG A 601 -16.38 4.80 -1.91
CA ARG A 601 -17.19 5.80 -1.21
C ARG A 601 -17.70 5.35 0.16
N LYS A 602 -17.85 4.04 0.41
CA LYS A 602 -18.18 3.56 1.77
C LYS A 602 -17.04 3.84 2.76
N MET A 603 -15.79 3.77 2.28
CA MET A 603 -14.61 4.08 3.10
C MET A 603 -14.30 5.58 3.13
N TYR A 604 -14.54 6.28 2.01
CA TYR A 604 -14.24 7.70 1.78
C TYR A 604 -15.46 8.41 1.19
N PRO A 605 -16.47 8.78 2.01
CA PRO A 605 -17.76 9.30 1.52
C PRO A 605 -17.67 10.59 0.70
N GLU A 606 -16.65 11.40 0.96
CA GLU A 606 -16.48 12.74 0.41
C GLU A 606 -15.78 12.74 -0.95
N THR A 607 -15.01 11.70 -1.30
CA THR A 607 -14.17 11.69 -2.51
C THR A 607 -15.00 11.80 -3.77
N GLN A 608 -14.47 12.55 -4.73
CA GLN A 608 -15.13 12.82 -6.00
C GLN A 608 -14.35 12.19 -7.16
N VAL A 609 -15.03 11.96 -8.28
CA VAL A 609 -14.40 11.56 -9.54
C VAL A 609 -14.89 12.48 -10.64
N ASN A 610 -14.08 12.60 -11.70
CA ASN A 610 -14.47 13.37 -12.86
C ASN A 610 -15.83 12.87 -13.39
N PRO A 611 -16.88 13.71 -13.43
CA PRO A 611 -18.23 13.26 -13.77
C PRO A 611 -18.36 12.81 -15.24
N GLU A 612 -17.42 13.22 -16.09
CA GLU A 612 -17.40 12.86 -17.51
C GLU A 612 -16.74 11.50 -17.77
N VAL A 613 -15.93 10.98 -16.83
CA VAL A 613 -15.18 9.74 -17.06
C VAL A 613 -16.12 8.54 -17.12
N THR A 614 -16.10 7.86 -18.26
CA THR A 614 -16.92 6.69 -18.56
C THR A 614 -16.03 5.59 -19.12
N VAL A 615 -16.24 4.35 -18.67
CA VAL A 615 -15.60 3.17 -19.26
C VAL A 615 -16.57 2.57 -20.26
N PHE A 616 -16.05 2.24 -21.43
CA PHE A 616 -16.79 1.64 -22.52
C PHE A 616 -16.15 0.32 -22.91
N PHE A 617 -16.97 -0.71 -23.04
CA PHE A 617 -16.64 -1.91 -23.78
C PHE A 617 -17.40 -1.90 -25.10
N ALA A 618 -16.67 -1.85 -26.21
CA ALA A 618 -17.22 -1.80 -27.56
C ALA A 618 -16.56 -2.81 -28.49
N GLN A 619 -17.22 -3.13 -29.59
CA GLN A 619 -16.69 -4.01 -30.63
C GLN A 619 -16.78 -3.35 -32.00
N LYS A 620 -15.72 -3.46 -32.80
CA LYS A 620 -15.71 -2.95 -34.18
C LYS A 620 -16.50 -3.88 -35.10
N LEU A 621 -17.51 -3.34 -35.76
CA LEU A 621 -18.32 -4.09 -36.71
C LEU A 621 -17.56 -4.33 -38.01
N GLY A 622 -17.51 -5.57 -38.48
CA GLY A 622 -17.10 -5.87 -39.84
C GLY A 622 -18.10 -5.33 -40.87
N HIS A 623 -17.64 -5.00 -42.08
CA HIS A 623 -18.46 -4.43 -43.18
C HIS A 623 -19.72 -5.25 -43.58
N LYS A 624 -19.93 -6.46 -43.05
CA LYS A 624 -21.10 -7.31 -43.33
C LYS A 624 -22.23 -7.27 -42.28
N ASN A 625 -22.06 -6.58 -41.15
CA ASN A 625 -23.01 -6.65 -40.02
C ASN A 625 -23.91 -5.41 -39.84
N ILE A 626 -24.07 -4.57 -40.87
CA ILE A 626 -25.05 -3.45 -40.83
C ILE A 626 -26.45 -4.00 -41.12
N THR A 627 -27.05 -4.69 -40.15
CA THR A 627 -28.49 -4.96 -40.14
C THR A 627 -29.06 -4.66 -38.76
N LYS A 628 -29.80 -3.54 -38.73
CA LYS A 628 -30.83 -3.08 -37.78
C LYS A 628 -30.82 -3.71 -36.37
N THR A 629 -30.43 -2.88 -35.40
CA THR A 629 -30.73 -3.01 -33.98
C THR A 629 -32.23 -3.02 -33.70
N PRO A 630 -32.75 -3.89 -32.82
CA PRO A 630 -33.98 -3.63 -32.07
C PRO A 630 -33.68 -2.85 -30.78
N ASN A 631 -34.67 -2.08 -30.34
CA ASN A 631 -34.69 -1.20 -29.17
C ASN A 631 -34.33 -1.89 -27.84
N PRO A 632 -33.71 -1.17 -26.88
CA PRO A 632 -33.51 -1.66 -25.52
C PRO A 632 -34.74 -1.37 -24.65
N GLN A 633 -35.47 -2.41 -24.25
CA GLN A 633 -36.35 -2.36 -23.08
C GLN A 633 -36.03 -3.55 -22.16
N GLU A 634 -35.68 -3.19 -20.93
CA GLU A 634 -35.87 -3.91 -19.68
C GLU A 634 -35.37 -5.36 -19.58
N GLN A 635 -34.21 -5.53 -18.96
CA GLN A 635 -33.96 -6.66 -18.05
C GLN A 635 -33.20 -6.15 -16.83
N LYS A 636 -33.95 -5.87 -15.75
CA LYS A 636 -33.42 -5.89 -14.38
C LYS A 636 -33.25 -7.35 -14.00
N ALA A 637 -32.03 -7.77 -13.72
CA ALA A 637 -31.75 -8.98 -12.98
C ALA A 637 -31.06 -8.56 -11.68
N ASP A 638 -31.77 -8.71 -10.56
CA ASP A 638 -31.16 -8.78 -9.24
C ASP A 638 -30.28 -10.03 -9.22
N VAL A 639 -28.97 -9.84 -9.06
CA VAL A 639 -28.02 -10.93 -8.83
C VAL A 639 -27.23 -10.59 -7.57
N ASP A 640 -27.31 -11.51 -6.62
CA ASP A 640 -26.69 -11.49 -5.30
C ASP A 640 -25.15 -11.41 -5.42
N LEU A 641 -24.53 -10.46 -4.73
CA LEU A 641 -23.14 -10.00 -4.91
C LEU A 641 -22.12 -10.70 -3.98
N SER A 642 -22.43 -11.89 -3.45
CA SER A 642 -21.66 -12.46 -2.33
C SER A 642 -20.51 -13.41 -2.69
N GLU A 643 -20.30 -13.80 -3.94
CA GLU A 643 -19.24 -14.78 -4.28
C GLU A 643 -18.61 -14.50 -5.64
N ASN A 644 -17.48 -13.77 -5.67
CA ASN A 644 -16.36 -13.88 -6.65
C ASN A 644 -15.45 -12.63 -6.70
N ILE A 645 -14.82 -12.24 -5.58
CA ILE A 645 -13.71 -11.25 -5.58
C ILE A 645 -12.40 -11.87 -5.04
N MET A 646 -12.33 -13.20 -4.87
CA MET A 646 -11.09 -13.89 -4.52
C MET A 646 -10.43 -14.48 -5.76
N GLY A 647 -9.73 -13.64 -6.53
CA GLY A 647 -9.09 -14.09 -7.76
C GLY A 647 -7.98 -13.23 -8.33
N LEU A 648 -7.50 -12.18 -7.66
CA LEU A 648 -6.34 -11.39 -8.11
C LEU A 648 -5.49 -10.93 -6.91
N THR A 649 -4.63 -11.84 -6.42
CA THR A 649 -3.45 -11.51 -5.60
C THR A 649 -2.27 -12.40 -5.93
#